data_AF-A0AAD6S1N7-F1
#
_entry.id   AF-A0AAD6S1N7-F1
#
_cell.length_a   1.000
_cell.length_b   1.000
_cell.length_c   1.000
_cell.angle_alpha   90.00
_cell.angle_beta   90.00
_cell.angle_gamma   90.00
#
_symmetry.space_group_name_H-M   'P 1'
#
loop_
_entity.id
_entity.type
_entity.pdbx_description
1 polymer ?
#
loop_
_entity_poly.entity_id
_entity_poly.type
_entity_poly.pdbx_seq_one_letter_code
_entity_poly.pdbx_strand_id
1 'polypeptide(L)'
;MHKFFTLDSGKQLIYVLHGLGGAGKTQIALKFIQESSANFSDIFLLDASTLDTINTGLKNIAVAKFVGDSAEDTFTWLQSKHGDWLLFFDNADDPKINLNKFFPQCNHGNIIITSRNPGLRTYGDHSPVSDMEDKDAITLLLQSAAKESSAENQSLIVEQELFHLPLAIVQAGSFILQSKDIAGYLTLYQKNRARLLSEKAVQSHDLYAWTVYTTWQISFDRLSQLAATLLQLCSFLHYSGISEDMFINASEYSFPVWLPAKEELQEPLQFLSHFLGPTGEWNSLRFSEVTNEIKSYSLITFDAATKMFSIHPLVHAWSRKTLVDEAASHLCISSLLGMSIAEITDHDLTLASLRLMPHLGALNRLNAAAGAGFGASFWYIYLSAGKLQEARDLIEQVFEKCNLLFGEQHPATLEVLQRLGTTYRHLGEYQKAKVLDVLVLERCTQLLGRDHAATLRAMGNLARTHSELGDFEKAKELEVTVLEKWTKLLGENHPNTLMAVGNLAGTHSKLGDFAKAKELEVTVPEKRTKLLGEDHPNTLMAVGNLAGTHSKLGDFAKAKELEVTVLEKRTKLLGEDHPDTLRAMGNLARTHSELGDFAKAKELEVTVLEKRTKLLGEDHPNTLMAVGNLAGTHSKLGDFAQAKELQVTVLQKRTKLLGEDHPDTLMAMGNLAGTHSKLGDFAKAKELQVTVLLKRTKLLGEDYPDTLMAMGNLATTHSELGNFEKAKELEVMVLEKWTKLLGEDHPGTLLAMGNLARTHSELRDFEKAKELEVTVLEKRTKLLGEDHPGTLMAMGNLAGTHSKLGDFAKAKELEVTVLEKRTKLLGEDHPDTVMAMGNLAATHSKLGDFAKAKELQVMVLQKRTKLLGEDHPGTLMAMGNLAATHSKLGDFAKAKELEVTVLEKQTKLLGEDHPNTLMAVGNLAGTHSKLGDFAKAKELEVTVLEKQTKLLGEDHPDTVMAMGNLAATHSKLGDFAKAKELEVTVLEKQTKLLGEDHPDTVMAMGNLAATHSKLGDFAKAKELQVMVLQKRTKLLGEDHPDTLMAMGNHAGTHSKLGDFATAKELQVTVLLKRTKLLGEDHPDTLRAMGNLARTHSELGDFETAKELEVTVLEKRTKLLGEDHPGTLMAMGNLAGTHSKLGDFAKAKELEVTVPEKRTKLLGENHPDTLLAMGNLAATHSKLGDFAKAKELQVTVLQKRTKLLGEDHPGTLMAMGNLTRSHSELGDFEKAKDLEVTVLEK
;
A
#
# COMPACT_ATOMS: atom_id res chain seq x y z
N MET A 1 8.78 -56.46 0.14
CA MET A 1 9.30 -55.10 0.44
C MET A 1 10.80 -54.95 0.23
N HIS A 2 11.68 -55.62 1.00
CA HIS A 2 13.16 -55.49 0.83
C HIS A 2 13.65 -55.63 -0.61
N LYS A 3 13.21 -56.64 -1.37
CA LYS A 3 13.58 -56.80 -2.80
C LYS A 3 12.90 -55.80 -3.75
N PHE A 4 11.77 -55.21 -3.35
CA PHE A 4 10.95 -54.33 -4.18
C PHE A 4 11.54 -52.92 -4.20
N PHE A 5 11.88 -52.38 -3.04
CA PHE A 5 12.48 -51.06 -2.89
C PHE A 5 14.00 -51.00 -3.21
N THR A 6 14.60 -52.11 -3.64
CA THR A 6 16.00 -52.18 -4.13
C THR A 6 16.13 -52.11 -5.65
N LEU A 7 15.02 -51.96 -6.39
CA LEU A 7 15.01 -51.87 -7.86
C LEU A 7 15.19 -50.41 -8.31
N ASP A 8 16.30 -50.11 -9.00
CA ASP A 8 16.49 -48.81 -9.66
C ASP A 8 15.59 -48.73 -10.91
N SER A 9 14.36 -48.26 -10.72
CA SER A 9 13.28 -48.35 -11.72
C SER A 9 13.00 -47.05 -12.47
N GLY A 10 13.62 -45.93 -12.06
CA GLY A 10 13.34 -44.59 -12.62
C GLY A 10 11.87 -44.15 -12.53
N LYS A 11 11.09 -44.76 -11.62
CA LYS A 11 9.67 -44.52 -11.36
C LYS A 11 9.39 -44.53 -9.85
N GLN A 12 8.32 -43.86 -9.45
CA GLN A 12 7.84 -43.89 -8.07
C GLN A 12 7.34 -45.29 -7.71
N LEU A 13 7.88 -45.88 -6.65
CA LEU A 13 7.56 -47.23 -6.20
C LEU A 13 6.51 -47.18 -5.10
N ILE A 14 5.36 -47.82 -5.33
CA ILE A 14 4.25 -47.86 -4.36
C ILE A 14 4.05 -49.31 -3.93
N TYR A 15 4.07 -49.55 -2.61
CA TYR A 15 3.84 -50.87 -2.03
C TYR A 15 2.70 -50.86 -1.02
N VAL A 16 1.71 -51.72 -1.23
CA VAL A 16 0.50 -51.79 -0.41
C VAL A 16 0.49 -53.06 0.44
N LEU A 17 0.59 -52.88 1.75
CA LEU A 17 0.30 -53.93 2.71
C LEU A 17 -1.19 -53.90 3.02
N HIS A 18 -1.92 -54.93 2.63
CA HIS A 18 -3.35 -55.00 2.91
C HIS A 18 -3.74 -56.28 3.65
N GLY A 19 -4.77 -56.22 4.47
CA GLY A 19 -5.17 -57.36 5.30
C GLY A 19 -6.08 -56.94 6.43
N LEU A 20 -6.55 -57.91 7.23
CA LEU A 20 -7.45 -57.65 8.35
C LEU A 20 -6.85 -56.66 9.35
N GLY A 21 -7.70 -55.95 10.10
CA GLY A 21 -7.23 -55.03 11.14
C GLY A 21 -6.31 -55.77 12.13
N GLY A 22 -5.38 -55.09 12.79
CA GLY A 22 -4.59 -55.74 13.86
C GLY A 22 -3.65 -56.88 13.43
N ALA A 23 -3.58 -57.26 12.15
CA ALA A 23 -2.68 -58.28 11.57
C ALA A 23 -1.18 -57.85 11.52
N GLY A 24 -0.81 -56.73 12.14
CA GLY A 24 0.58 -56.28 12.20
C GLY A 24 1.09 -55.50 10.97
N LYS A 25 0.21 -55.06 10.06
CA LYS A 25 0.60 -54.31 8.83
C LYS A 25 1.51 -53.11 9.11
N THR A 26 1.10 -52.26 10.05
CA THR A 26 1.85 -51.08 10.49
C THR A 26 3.20 -51.49 11.06
N GLN A 27 3.23 -52.54 11.89
CA GLN A 27 4.46 -53.05 12.51
C GLN A 27 5.42 -53.62 11.47
N ILE A 28 4.93 -54.32 10.44
CA ILE A 28 5.75 -54.84 9.33
C ILE A 28 6.32 -53.68 8.51
N ALA A 29 5.52 -52.66 8.20
CA ALA A 29 5.98 -51.45 7.52
C ALA A 29 7.06 -50.71 8.34
N LEU A 30 6.80 -50.48 9.63
CA LEU A 30 7.75 -49.82 10.53
C LEU A 30 9.03 -50.63 10.73
N LYS A 31 8.94 -51.97 10.80
CA LYS A 31 10.12 -52.84 10.91
C LYS A 31 10.98 -52.79 9.66
N PHE A 32 10.36 -52.83 8.48
CA PHE A 32 11.05 -52.60 7.21
C PHE A 32 11.72 -51.23 7.18
N ILE A 33 11.00 -50.18 7.57
CA ILE A 33 11.52 -48.81 7.65
C ILE A 33 12.73 -48.74 8.59
N GLN A 34 12.67 -49.40 9.75
CA GLN A 34 13.77 -49.44 10.71
C GLN A 34 15.01 -50.16 10.17
N GLU A 35 14.82 -51.27 9.45
CA GLU A 35 15.91 -52.07 8.87
C GLU A 35 16.50 -51.46 7.60
N SER A 36 15.70 -50.68 6.86
CA SER A 36 16.08 -50.05 5.58
C SER A 36 16.19 -48.53 5.68
N SER A 37 16.26 -47.96 6.88
CA SER A 37 16.27 -46.50 7.07
C SER A 37 17.44 -45.82 6.36
N ALA A 38 18.58 -46.52 6.25
CA ALA A 38 19.77 -46.05 5.55
C ALA A 38 19.61 -45.97 4.02
N ASN A 39 18.58 -46.64 3.46
CA ASN A 39 18.31 -46.64 2.02
C ASN A 39 17.42 -45.48 1.58
N PHE A 40 16.82 -44.74 2.53
CA PHE A 40 15.95 -43.62 2.24
C PHE A 40 16.54 -42.31 2.75
N SER A 41 16.41 -41.25 1.96
CA SER A 41 16.91 -39.91 2.32
C SER A 41 16.11 -39.26 3.45
N ASP A 42 14.79 -39.44 3.42
CA ASP A 42 13.84 -38.94 4.40
C ASP A 42 12.66 -39.91 4.49
N ILE A 43 12.11 -40.10 5.69
CA ILE A 43 10.98 -41.01 5.95
C ILE A 43 9.90 -40.25 6.70
N PHE A 44 8.67 -40.31 6.19
CA PHE A 44 7.53 -39.58 6.73
C PHE A 44 6.35 -40.51 6.99
N LEU A 45 5.81 -40.46 8.21
CA LEU A 45 4.65 -41.23 8.61
C LEU A 45 3.39 -40.33 8.60
N LEU A 46 2.34 -40.79 7.95
CA LEU A 46 1.07 -40.10 7.80
C LEU A 46 -0.08 -40.98 8.31
N ASP A 47 -0.92 -40.45 9.20
CA ASP A 47 -2.17 -41.10 9.59
C ASP A 47 -3.24 -40.89 8.51
N ALA A 48 -3.52 -41.94 7.75
CA ALA A 48 -4.47 -41.97 6.67
C ALA A 48 -5.89 -42.41 7.06
N SER A 49 -6.20 -42.40 8.37
CA SER A 49 -7.52 -42.77 8.88
C SER A 49 -8.65 -41.83 8.43
N THR A 50 -8.35 -40.54 8.21
CA THR A 50 -9.29 -39.53 7.74
C THR A 50 -8.63 -38.54 6.79
N LEU A 51 -9.44 -37.76 6.06
CA LEU A 51 -8.94 -36.70 5.19
C LEU A 51 -8.15 -35.63 5.99
N ASP A 52 -8.65 -35.26 7.17
CA ASP A 52 -8.05 -34.22 8.01
C ASP A 52 -6.69 -34.65 8.58
N THR A 53 -6.54 -35.92 8.95
CA THR A 53 -5.27 -36.46 9.49
C THR A 53 -4.19 -36.54 8.40
N ILE A 54 -4.56 -36.87 7.16
CA ILE A 54 -3.65 -36.84 6.00
C ILE A 54 -3.16 -35.42 5.75
N ASN A 55 -4.09 -34.47 5.68
CA ASN A 55 -3.77 -33.05 5.45
C ASN A 55 -2.91 -32.47 6.57
N THR A 56 -3.25 -32.77 7.83
CA THR A 56 -2.48 -32.33 8.99
C THR A 56 -1.08 -32.93 9.00
N GLY A 57 -0.94 -34.22 8.69
CA GLY A 57 0.36 -34.88 8.59
C GLY A 57 1.23 -34.29 7.48
N LEU A 58 0.67 -34.06 6.29
CA LEU A 58 1.39 -33.43 5.18
C LEU A 58 1.78 -31.98 5.49
N LYS A 59 0.91 -31.21 6.15
CA LYS A 59 1.22 -29.87 6.67
C LYS A 59 2.37 -29.91 7.68
N ASN A 60 2.35 -30.86 8.62
CA ASN A 60 3.41 -31.01 9.62
C ASN A 60 4.77 -31.33 8.98
N ILE A 61 4.81 -32.07 7.87
CA ILE A 61 6.04 -32.31 7.11
C ILE A 61 6.57 -31.00 6.51
N ALA A 62 5.70 -30.18 5.91
CA ALA A 62 6.10 -28.90 5.33
C ALA A 62 6.69 -27.96 6.40
N VAL A 63 6.05 -27.91 7.56
CA VAL A 63 6.50 -27.12 8.72
C VAL A 63 7.83 -27.66 9.24
N ALA A 64 7.96 -28.97 9.43
CA ALA A 64 9.19 -29.59 9.96
C ALA A 64 10.39 -29.45 9.00
N LYS A 65 10.14 -29.35 7.70
CA LYS A 65 11.19 -29.14 6.68
C LYS A 65 11.41 -27.68 6.31
N PHE A 66 10.69 -26.75 6.96
CA PHE A 66 10.78 -25.31 6.74
C PHE A 66 10.53 -24.91 5.29
N VAL A 67 9.57 -25.58 4.63
CA VAL A 67 9.28 -25.40 3.19
C VAL A 67 7.89 -24.82 2.93
N GLY A 68 7.04 -24.76 3.95
CA GLY A 68 5.70 -24.19 3.87
C GLY A 68 4.79 -24.77 4.96
N ASP A 69 3.48 -24.67 4.78
CA ASP A 69 2.50 -25.12 5.76
C ASP A 69 1.23 -25.73 5.14
N SER A 70 1.34 -26.19 3.90
CA SER A 70 0.30 -26.90 3.15
C SER A 70 0.74 -28.29 2.69
N ALA A 71 -0.22 -29.11 2.24
CA ALA A 71 0.08 -30.39 1.63
C ALA A 71 0.80 -30.22 0.28
N GLU A 72 0.44 -29.17 -0.46
CA GLU A 72 1.04 -28.79 -1.74
C GLU A 72 2.52 -28.40 -1.61
N ASP A 73 2.89 -27.71 -0.52
CA ASP A 73 4.29 -27.36 -0.23
C ASP A 73 5.14 -28.63 0.01
N THR A 74 4.60 -29.58 0.78
CA THR A 74 5.22 -30.90 0.95
C THR A 74 5.38 -31.61 -0.39
N PHE A 75 4.38 -31.59 -1.27
CA PHE A 75 4.48 -32.21 -2.60
C PHE A 75 5.53 -31.53 -3.49
N THR A 76 5.53 -30.20 -3.56
CA THR A 76 6.50 -29.43 -4.33
C THR A 76 7.92 -29.69 -3.84
N TRP A 77 8.10 -29.73 -2.52
CA TRP A 77 9.38 -30.05 -1.91
C TRP A 77 9.82 -31.48 -2.24
N LEU A 78 8.98 -32.49 -2.05
CA LEU A 78 9.29 -33.89 -2.38
C LEU A 78 9.61 -34.09 -3.87
N GLN A 79 8.92 -33.36 -4.75
CA GLN A 79 9.17 -33.36 -6.20
C GLN A 79 10.53 -32.73 -6.56
N SER A 80 10.96 -31.70 -5.85
CA SER A 80 12.25 -31.02 -6.05
C SER A 80 13.47 -31.82 -5.58
N LYS A 81 13.27 -32.82 -4.72
CA LYS A 81 14.36 -33.60 -4.11
C LYS A 81 14.80 -34.73 -5.04
N HIS A 82 16.04 -34.70 -5.51
CA HIS A 82 16.66 -35.85 -6.18
C HIS A 82 17.11 -36.87 -5.12
N GLY A 83 16.23 -37.81 -4.77
CA GLY A 83 16.56 -38.88 -3.81
C GLY A 83 15.38 -39.80 -3.48
N ASP A 84 15.70 -40.98 -2.95
CA ASP A 84 14.74 -42.00 -2.54
C ASP A 84 14.14 -41.65 -1.17
N TRP A 85 13.21 -40.70 -1.11
CA TRP A 85 12.41 -40.46 0.10
C TRP A 85 11.29 -41.51 0.21
N LEU A 86 10.72 -41.66 1.41
CA LEU A 86 9.65 -42.61 1.69
C LEU A 86 8.46 -41.94 2.41
N LEU A 87 7.29 -41.97 1.79
CA LEU A 87 6.00 -41.62 2.42
C LEU A 87 5.28 -42.89 2.87
N PHE A 88 4.98 -42.98 4.16
CA PHE A 88 4.22 -44.09 4.73
C PHE A 88 2.83 -43.62 5.17
N PHE A 89 1.80 -44.00 4.40
CA PHE A 89 0.39 -43.81 4.75
C PHE A 89 -0.12 -44.99 5.57
N ASP A 90 -0.37 -44.76 6.86
CA ASP A 90 -0.87 -45.76 7.79
C ASP A 90 -2.39 -45.69 7.95
N ASN A 91 -3.09 -46.82 8.00
CA ASN A 91 -4.55 -46.92 8.22
C ASN A 91 -5.43 -46.25 7.14
N ALA A 92 -5.04 -46.36 5.86
CA ALA A 92 -5.82 -45.84 4.73
C ALA A 92 -7.07 -46.70 4.43
N ASP A 93 -8.00 -46.79 5.38
CA ASP A 93 -9.12 -47.74 5.34
C ASP A 93 -10.38 -47.21 4.66
N ASP A 94 -10.57 -45.88 4.62
CA ASP A 94 -11.81 -45.27 4.13
C ASP A 94 -11.89 -45.35 2.59
N PRO A 95 -12.84 -46.11 2.01
CA PRO A 95 -12.99 -46.21 0.56
C PRO A 95 -13.47 -44.91 -0.10
N LYS A 96 -13.95 -43.92 0.66
CA LYS A 96 -14.36 -42.60 0.15
C LYS A 96 -13.17 -41.69 -0.12
N ILE A 97 -12.01 -41.95 0.47
CA ILE A 97 -10.80 -41.14 0.30
C ILE A 97 -10.05 -41.62 -0.93
N ASN A 98 -9.88 -40.74 -1.91
CA ASN A 98 -9.04 -41.02 -3.07
C ASN A 98 -7.57 -40.70 -2.74
N LEU A 99 -6.84 -41.71 -2.26
CA LEU A 99 -5.46 -41.54 -1.77
C LEU A 99 -4.47 -41.09 -2.86
N ASN A 100 -4.76 -41.38 -4.14
CA ASN A 100 -3.92 -40.95 -5.27
C ASN A 100 -3.77 -39.42 -5.36
N LYS A 101 -4.73 -38.65 -4.84
CA LYS A 101 -4.61 -37.18 -4.77
C LYS A 101 -3.51 -36.71 -3.84
N PHE A 102 -3.03 -37.58 -2.95
CA PHE A 102 -2.00 -37.28 -1.96
C PHE A 102 -0.63 -37.87 -2.33
N PHE A 103 -0.46 -38.38 -3.55
CA PHE A 103 0.83 -38.85 -4.04
C PHE A 103 1.55 -37.72 -4.77
N PRO A 104 2.81 -37.41 -4.42
CA PRO A 104 3.61 -36.45 -5.17
C PRO A 104 3.73 -36.88 -6.63
N GLN A 105 3.36 -36.01 -7.56
CA GLN A 105 3.42 -36.27 -9.00
C GLN A 105 4.87 -36.17 -9.52
N CYS A 106 5.69 -37.18 -9.25
CA CYS A 106 7.07 -37.29 -9.73
C CYS A 106 7.41 -38.73 -10.14
N ASN A 107 8.53 -38.90 -10.84
CA ASN A 107 9.03 -40.21 -11.29
C ASN A 107 10.09 -40.81 -10.33
N HIS A 108 10.16 -40.33 -9.09
CA HIS A 108 11.05 -40.80 -8.04
C HIS A 108 10.33 -40.80 -6.68
N GLY A 109 10.97 -41.39 -5.66
CA GLY A 109 10.41 -41.53 -4.32
C GLY A 109 9.60 -42.81 -4.12
N ASN A 110 9.31 -43.12 -2.87
CA ASN A 110 8.76 -44.40 -2.45
C ASN A 110 7.53 -44.17 -1.56
N ILE A 111 6.52 -45.04 -1.70
CA ILE A 111 5.29 -44.96 -0.92
C ILE A 111 4.96 -46.33 -0.34
N ILE A 112 4.71 -46.39 0.97
CA ILE A 112 4.11 -47.55 1.63
C ILE A 112 2.71 -47.18 2.08
N ILE A 113 1.77 -48.10 1.90
CA ILE A 113 0.38 -47.94 2.32
C ILE A 113 -0.01 -49.15 3.15
N THR A 114 -0.58 -48.94 4.34
CA THR A 114 -1.28 -50.00 5.09
C THR A 114 -2.78 -49.76 5.05
N SER A 115 -3.55 -50.82 4.75
CA SER A 115 -5.01 -50.68 4.63
C SER A 115 -5.76 -52.00 4.84
N ARG A 116 -7.01 -51.94 5.29
CA ARG A 116 -8.00 -53.01 5.23
C ARG A 116 -8.74 -53.05 3.90
N ASN A 117 -8.70 -51.97 3.13
CA ASN A 117 -9.37 -51.85 1.85
C ASN A 117 -8.53 -52.55 0.75
N PRO A 118 -8.96 -53.72 0.25
CA PRO A 118 -8.25 -54.41 -0.82
C PRO A 118 -8.28 -53.63 -2.15
N GLY A 119 -9.16 -52.64 -2.29
CA GLY A 119 -9.24 -51.78 -3.47
C GLY A 119 -7.98 -50.94 -3.70
N LEU A 120 -7.16 -50.67 -2.66
CA LEU A 120 -5.93 -49.89 -2.81
C LEU A 120 -4.80 -50.66 -3.51
N ARG A 121 -4.95 -51.97 -3.73
CA ARG A 121 -4.02 -52.80 -4.51
C ARG A 121 -3.78 -52.28 -5.92
N THR A 122 -4.69 -51.48 -6.46
CA THR A 122 -4.55 -50.89 -7.79
C THR A 122 -3.47 -49.81 -7.87
N TYR A 123 -3.00 -49.28 -6.72
CA TYR A 123 -2.00 -48.22 -6.69
C TYR A 123 -0.55 -48.71 -6.85
N GLY A 124 -0.26 -49.99 -6.66
CA GLY A 124 1.10 -50.52 -6.79
C GLY A 124 1.22 -52.01 -6.48
N ASP A 125 2.45 -52.47 -6.32
CA ASP A 125 2.71 -53.84 -5.86
C ASP A 125 2.16 -53.99 -4.44
N HIS A 126 1.76 -55.20 -4.10
CA HIS A 126 1.07 -55.42 -2.84
C HIS A 126 1.40 -56.76 -2.23
N SER A 127 1.16 -56.87 -0.94
CA SER A 127 1.18 -58.14 -0.25
C SER A 127 0.02 -58.25 0.73
N PRO A 128 -0.72 -59.36 0.70
CA PRO A 128 -1.62 -59.68 1.79
C PRO A 128 -0.78 -59.90 3.05
N VAL A 129 -1.07 -59.12 4.09
CA VAL A 129 -0.63 -59.44 5.45
C VAL A 129 -1.71 -60.29 6.07
N SER A 130 -1.44 -61.59 6.09
CA SER A 130 -2.25 -62.59 6.77
C SER A 130 -1.91 -62.65 8.26
N ASP A 131 -2.56 -63.58 8.94
CA ASP A 131 -2.36 -63.94 10.33
C ASP A 131 -0.89 -64.32 10.64
N MET A 132 -0.44 -64.03 11.85
CA MET A 132 0.93 -64.29 12.31
C MET A 132 1.22 -65.79 12.39
N GLU A 133 2.45 -66.22 12.09
CA GLU A 133 2.81 -67.65 12.22
C GLU A 133 2.71 -68.11 13.68
N ASP A 134 2.31 -69.38 13.90
CA ASP A 134 2.07 -69.97 15.23
C ASP A 134 3.21 -69.68 16.23
N LYS A 135 4.46 -69.85 15.78
CA LYS A 135 5.64 -69.68 16.62
C LYS A 135 5.85 -68.23 17.06
N ASP A 136 5.63 -67.28 16.15
CA ASP A 136 5.79 -65.86 16.42
C ASP A 136 4.66 -65.32 17.28
N ALA A 137 3.44 -65.82 17.06
CA ALA A 137 2.26 -65.49 17.86
C ALA A 137 2.39 -65.98 19.31
N ILE A 138 2.87 -67.22 19.51
CA ILE A 138 3.18 -67.76 20.84
C ILE A 138 4.32 -66.96 21.48
N THR A 139 5.36 -66.62 20.72
CA THR A 139 6.49 -65.82 21.20
C THR A 139 6.03 -64.43 21.67
N LEU A 140 5.21 -63.74 20.88
CA LEU A 140 4.66 -62.43 21.21
C LEU A 140 3.74 -62.48 22.44
N LEU A 141 2.94 -63.56 22.58
CA LEU A 141 2.10 -63.79 23.75
C LEU A 141 2.96 -63.95 25.01
N LEU A 142 4.01 -64.78 24.94
CA LEU A 142 4.93 -65.06 26.04
C LEU A 142 5.73 -63.82 26.46
N GLN A 143 6.22 -63.05 25.49
CA GLN A 143 6.92 -61.79 25.72
C GLN A 143 6.01 -60.77 26.40
N SER A 144 4.78 -60.61 25.88
CA SER A 144 3.79 -59.69 26.46
C SER A 144 3.31 -60.13 27.85
N ALA A 145 3.30 -61.44 28.11
CA ALA A 145 2.98 -62.03 29.41
C ALA A 145 4.17 -62.10 30.40
N ALA A 146 5.38 -61.72 29.97
CA ALA A 146 6.65 -61.91 30.68
C ALA A 146 6.84 -63.31 31.30
N LYS A 147 6.55 -64.36 30.52
CA LYS A 147 6.66 -65.76 30.97
C LYS A 147 7.64 -66.57 30.13
N GLU A 148 8.27 -67.54 30.79
CA GLU A 148 9.09 -68.56 30.15
C GLU A 148 8.22 -69.76 29.68
N SER A 149 8.75 -70.55 28.74
CA SER A 149 8.02 -71.48 27.87
C SER A 149 7.21 -72.59 28.58
N SER A 150 5.93 -72.77 28.18
CA SER A 150 5.15 -74.01 28.41
C SER A 150 4.11 -74.25 27.30
N ALA A 151 4.28 -75.28 26.48
CA ALA A 151 3.77 -75.29 25.11
C ALA A 151 2.24 -75.50 24.90
N GLU A 152 1.52 -76.23 25.76
CA GLU A 152 0.16 -76.70 25.39
C GLU A 152 -0.93 -75.63 25.46
N ASN A 153 -1.08 -74.91 26.59
CA ASN A 153 -2.16 -73.94 26.76
C ASN A 153 -1.97 -72.66 25.92
N GLN A 154 -0.73 -72.35 25.54
CA GLN A 154 -0.36 -71.15 24.79
C GLN A 154 -0.73 -71.29 23.30
N SER A 155 -0.45 -72.46 22.71
CA SER A 155 -0.82 -72.78 21.33
C SER A 155 -2.33 -72.75 21.15
N LEU A 156 -3.08 -73.32 22.11
CA LEU A 156 -4.54 -73.40 22.02
C LEU A 156 -5.22 -72.01 22.06
N ILE A 157 -4.77 -71.11 22.95
CA ILE A 157 -5.28 -69.73 23.04
C ILE A 157 -5.01 -68.96 21.73
N VAL A 158 -3.79 -69.07 21.20
CA VAL A 158 -3.39 -68.36 19.99
C VAL A 158 -4.17 -68.87 18.78
N GLU A 159 -4.26 -70.19 18.63
CA GLU A 159 -4.81 -70.87 17.46
C GLU A 159 -6.35 -70.88 17.41
N GLN A 160 -7.02 -71.17 18.53
CA GLN A 160 -8.48 -71.37 18.53
C GLN A 160 -9.27 -70.10 18.87
N GLU A 161 -8.65 -69.15 19.59
CA GLU A 161 -9.38 -68.06 20.23
C GLU A 161 -8.91 -66.66 19.79
N LEU A 162 -7.60 -66.43 19.61
CA LEU A 162 -7.03 -65.12 19.27
C LEU A 162 -6.71 -64.93 17.77
N PHE A 163 -6.88 -65.98 16.97
CA PHE A 163 -6.71 -65.99 15.50
C PHE A 163 -5.38 -65.36 15.04
N HIS A 164 -4.32 -65.56 15.84
CA HIS A 164 -2.98 -65.07 15.56
C HIS A 164 -2.87 -63.58 15.25
N LEU A 165 -3.79 -62.77 15.82
CA LEU A 165 -3.80 -61.32 15.64
C LEU A 165 -2.83 -60.66 16.63
N PRO A 166 -1.73 -60.02 16.19
CA PRO A 166 -0.75 -59.38 17.09
C PRO A 166 -1.36 -58.46 18.14
N LEU A 167 -2.37 -57.66 17.76
CA LEU A 167 -3.06 -56.77 18.69
C LEU A 167 -3.85 -57.54 19.76
N ALA A 168 -4.57 -58.61 19.39
CA ALA A 168 -5.29 -59.44 20.35
C ALA A 168 -4.33 -60.21 21.26
N ILE A 169 -3.19 -60.63 20.73
CA ILE A 169 -2.12 -61.34 21.44
C ILE A 169 -1.45 -60.45 22.48
N VAL A 170 -1.07 -59.22 22.14
CA VAL A 170 -0.44 -58.29 23.10
C VAL A 170 -1.41 -57.94 24.24
N GLN A 171 -2.70 -57.78 23.92
CA GLN A 171 -3.75 -57.53 24.91
C GLN A 171 -3.96 -58.74 25.84
N ALA A 172 -4.05 -59.93 25.26
CA ALA A 172 -4.12 -61.18 26.01
C ALA A 172 -2.87 -61.38 26.90
N GLY A 173 -1.69 -61.11 26.36
CA GLY A 173 -0.43 -61.20 27.10
C GLY A 173 -0.36 -60.20 28.24
N SER A 174 -0.78 -58.95 28.02
CA SER A 174 -0.87 -57.93 29.07
C SER A 174 -1.82 -58.36 30.19
N PHE A 175 -2.97 -58.96 29.84
CA PHE A 175 -3.88 -59.53 30.81
C PHE A 175 -3.24 -60.67 31.61
N ILE A 176 -2.57 -61.61 30.92
CA ILE A 176 -1.93 -62.77 31.53
C ILE A 176 -0.78 -62.35 32.44
N LEU A 177 -0.06 -61.27 32.10
CA LEU A 177 0.96 -60.67 32.95
C LEU A 177 0.38 -60.26 34.30
N GLN A 178 -0.81 -59.64 34.31
CA GLN A 178 -1.50 -59.22 35.53
C GLN A 178 -2.11 -60.39 36.29
N SER A 179 -2.83 -61.30 35.62
CA SER A 179 -3.49 -62.44 36.26
C SER A 179 -2.51 -63.52 36.71
N LYS A 180 -1.31 -63.55 36.13
CA LYS A 180 -0.29 -64.60 36.22
C LYS A 180 -0.81 -66.00 35.85
N ASP A 181 -1.93 -66.11 35.14
CA ASP A 181 -2.57 -67.38 34.81
C ASP A 181 -3.01 -67.44 33.34
N ILE A 182 -2.37 -68.32 32.57
CA ILE A 182 -2.65 -68.55 31.14
C ILE A 182 -3.89 -69.44 30.97
N ALA A 183 -4.03 -70.49 31.80
CA ALA A 183 -5.13 -71.44 31.66
C ALA A 183 -6.48 -70.81 32.10
N GLY A 184 -6.44 -69.99 33.14
CA GLY A 184 -7.59 -69.19 33.57
C GLY A 184 -8.02 -68.16 32.53
N TYR A 185 -7.09 -67.59 31.76
CA TYR A 185 -7.42 -66.65 30.68
C TYR A 185 -8.23 -67.32 29.55
N LEU A 186 -7.82 -68.51 29.10
CA LEU A 186 -8.56 -69.26 28.06
C LEU A 186 -10.01 -69.52 28.45
N THR A 187 -10.21 -70.02 29.67
CA THR A 187 -11.55 -70.33 30.21
C THR A 187 -12.41 -69.06 30.30
N LEU A 188 -11.81 -67.96 30.76
CA LEU A 188 -12.49 -66.67 30.88
C LEU A 188 -12.84 -66.09 29.49
N TYR A 189 -11.97 -66.29 28.51
CA TYR A 189 -12.18 -65.86 27.13
C TYR A 189 -13.37 -66.56 26.49
N GLN A 190 -13.42 -67.89 26.57
CA GLN A 190 -14.53 -68.68 26.04
C GLN A 190 -15.86 -68.31 26.67
N LYS A 191 -15.88 -68.09 27.99
CA LYS A 191 -17.08 -67.66 28.73
C LYS A 191 -17.56 -66.27 28.28
N ASN A 192 -16.67 -65.29 28.19
CA ASN A 192 -17.03 -63.93 27.78
C ASN A 192 -17.42 -63.85 26.31
N ARG A 193 -16.75 -64.61 25.43
CA ARG A 193 -17.14 -64.75 24.02
C ARG A 193 -18.56 -65.27 23.89
N ALA A 194 -18.92 -66.34 24.61
CA ALA A 194 -20.28 -66.89 24.60
C ALA A 194 -21.32 -65.92 25.15
N ARG A 195 -20.99 -65.15 26.20
CA ARG A 195 -21.84 -64.09 26.76
C ARG A 195 -22.09 -62.95 25.76
N LEU A 196 -21.03 -62.45 25.15
CA LEU A 196 -21.10 -61.36 24.17
C LEU A 196 -21.87 -61.77 22.90
N LEU A 197 -21.74 -63.02 22.47
CA LEU A 197 -22.50 -63.60 21.35
C LEU A 197 -23.99 -63.81 21.66
N SER A 198 -24.38 -63.94 22.94
CA SER A 198 -25.77 -64.14 23.35
C SER A 198 -26.51 -62.85 23.71
N GLU A 199 -25.81 -61.82 24.21
CA GLU A 199 -26.40 -60.53 24.63
C GLU A 199 -26.76 -59.58 23.46
N LYS A 200 -26.18 -59.75 22.27
CA LYS A 200 -26.45 -58.90 21.09
C LYS A 200 -26.89 -59.74 19.88
N ALA A 201 -28.20 -59.74 19.58
CA ALA A 201 -28.73 -60.30 18.34
C ALA A 201 -28.07 -59.63 17.11
N VAL A 202 -27.44 -60.44 16.27
CA VAL A 202 -26.33 -60.06 15.38
C VAL A 202 -26.79 -59.34 14.10
N GLN A 203 -26.32 -58.11 13.88
CA GLN A 203 -26.30 -57.46 12.55
C GLN A 203 -24.87 -57.14 12.05
N SER A 204 -23.83 -57.71 12.65
CA SER A 204 -22.44 -57.55 12.20
C SER A 204 -21.85 -58.92 11.81
N HIS A 205 -21.46 -59.09 10.55
CA HIS A 205 -20.86 -60.32 10.01
C HIS A 205 -19.35 -60.44 10.31
N ASP A 206 -18.78 -59.57 11.14
CA ASP A 206 -17.33 -59.48 11.33
C ASP A 206 -16.86 -60.24 12.60
N LEU A 207 -16.62 -61.54 12.44
CA LEU A 207 -16.02 -62.41 13.47
C LEU A 207 -14.71 -61.85 14.05
N TYR A 208 -14.00 -61.04 13.26
CA TYR A 208 -12.73 -60.38 13.59
C TYR A 208 -12.86 -59.34 14.72
N ALA A 209 -13.87 -58.46 14.66
CA ALA A 209 -14.09 -57.45 15.69
C ALA A 209 -14.40 -58.10 17.06
N TRP A 210 -15.12 -59.22 17.05
CA TRP A 210 -15.49 -59.93 18.26
C TRP A 210 -14.29 -60.54 19.00
N THR A 211 -13.29 -61.07 18.30
CA THR A 211 -12.07 -61.60 18.92
C THR A 211 -11.35 -60.52 19.73
N VAL A 212 -11.11 -59.36 19.11
CA VAL A 212 -10.41 -58.24 19.75
C VAL A 212 -11.30 -57.55 20.80
N TYR A 213 -12.61 -57.45 20.57
CA TYR A 213 -13.55 -56.91 21.56
C TYR A 213 -13.64 -57.81 22.78
N THR A 214 -13.55 -59.13 22.60
CA THR A 214 -13.56 -60.09 23.70
C THR A 214 -12.29 -59.93 24.56
N THR A 215 -11.11 -59.76 23.96
CA THR A 215 -9.89 -59.50 24.73
C THR A 215 -9.96 -58.18 25.51
N TRP A 216 -10.47 -57.11 24.90
CA TRP A 216 -10.68 -55.84 25.60
C TRP A 216 -11.75 -55.93 26.68
N GLN A 217 -12.87 -56.62 26.44
CA GLN A 217 -13.92 -56.82 27.43
C GLN A 217 -13.39 -57.55 28.66
N ILE A 218 -12.56 -58.58 28.47
CA ILE A 218 -11.96 -59.33 29.58
C ILE A 218 -11.02 -58.46 30.40
N SER A 219 -10.17 -57.67 29.74
CA SER A 219 -9.30 -56.71 30.43
C SER A 219 -10.09 -55.61 31.13
N PHE A 220 -11.15 -55.13 30.50
CA PHE A 220 -12.05 -54.11 31.05
C PHE A 220 -12.84 -54.60 32.26
N ASP A 221 -13.34 -55.84 32.23
CA ASP A 221 -14.04 -56.49 33.35
C ASP A 221 -13.12 -56.68 34.59
N ARG A 222 -11.80 -56.52 34.43
CA ARG A 222 -10.82 -56.54 35.54
C ARG A 222 -10.44 -55.16 36.06
N LEU A 223 -10.73 -54.10 35.31
CA LEU A 223 -10.47 -52.76 35.78
C LEU A 223 -11.33 -52.46 37.01
N SER A 224 -10.77 -51.70 37.94
CA SER A 224 -11.53 -51.03 38.96
C SER A 224 -12.64 -50.19 38.32
N GLN A 225 -13.76 -50.02 39.01
CA GLN A 225 -14.88 -49.21 38.51
C GLN A 225 -14.43 -47.81 38.06
N LEU A 226 -13.46 -47.22 38.78
CA LEU A 226 -12.89 -45.91 38.49
C LEU A 226 -12.03 -45.91 37.21
N ALA A 227 -11.16 -46.91 37.03
CA ALA A 227 -10.34 -47.07 35.82
C ALA A 227 -11.20 -47.32 34.56
N ALA A 228 -12.24 -48.15 34.69
CA ALA A 228 -13.23 -48.39 33.64
C ALA A 228 -13.96 -47.10 33.25
N THR A 229 -14.41 -46.33 34.24
CA THR A 229 -15.10 -45.04 34.03
C THR A 229 -14.18 -44.01 33.37
N LEU A 230 -12.93 -43.87 33.81
CA LEU A 230 -11.96 -42.95 33.20
C LEU A 230 -11.70 -43.29 31.71
N LEU A 231 -11.49 -44.57 31.38
CA LEU A 231 -11.28 -45.00 29.99
C LEU A 231 -12.50 -44.69 29.11
N GLN A 232 -13.70 -44.96 29.64
CA GLN A 232 -14.96 -44.69 28.96
C GLN A 232 -15.22 -43.20 28.74
N LEU A 233 -14.99 -42.35 29.73
CA LEU A 233 -15.12 -40.89 29.57
C LEU A 233 -14.12 -40.34 28.55
N CYS A 234 -12.84 -40.76 28.63
CA CYS A 234 -11.80 -40.39 27.68
C CYS A 234 -12.10 -40.84 26.24
N SER A 235 -12.96 -41.84 26.04
CA SER A 235 -13.36 -42.30 24.71
C SER A 235 -14.21 -41.28 23.92
N PHE A 236 -14.74 -40.23 24.57
CA PHE A 236 -15.44 -39.12 23.92
C PHE A 236 -14.52 -37.94 23.57
N LEU A 237 -13.33 -37.88 24.18
CA LEU A 237 -12.28 -36.94 23.79
C LEU A 237 -11.63 -37.40 22.48
N HIS A 238 -10.86 -36.52 21.83
CA HIS A 238 -9.94 -36.94 20.78
C HIS A 238 -9.03 -38.08 21.30
N TYR A 239 -8.76 -39.09 20.46
CA TYR A 239 -8.05 -40.32 20.85
C TYR A 239 -6.58 -40.10 21.24
N SER A 240 -6.04 -38.92 20.97
CA SER A 240 -4.72 -38.47 21.38
C SER A 240 -4.80 -37.08 22.01
N GLY A 241 -3.76 -36.70 22.76
CA GLY A 241 -3.65 -35.37 23.38
C GLY A 241 -4.33 -35.23 24.75
N ILE A 242 -4.82 -36.33 25.33
CA ILE A 242 -5.51 -36.32 26.62
C ILE A 242 -4.45 -36.06 27.72
N SER A 243 -4.62 -35.01 28.53
CA SER A 243 -3.68 -34.67 29.61
C SER A 243 -4.34 -34.69 30.99
N GLU A 244 -3.52 -34.90 32.02
CA GLU A 244 -3.96 -34.80 33.43
C GLU A 244 -4.42 -33.38 33.78
N ASP A 245 -3.77 -32.34 33.22
CA ASP A 245 -4.13 -30.93 33.41
C ASP A 245 -5.61 -30.63 33.15
N MET A 246 -6.23 -31.35 32.20
CA MET A 246 -7.66 -31.19 31.90
C MET A 246 -8.53 -31.48 33.13
N PHE A 247 -8.16 -32.50 33.91
CA PHE A 247 -8.88 -32.91 35.11
C PHE A 247 -8.47 -32.11 36.35
N ILE A 248 -7.19 -31.72 36.45
CA ILE A 248 -6.70 -30.81 37.49
C ILE A 248 -7.51 -29.51 37.46
N ASN A 249 -7.55 -28.84 36.30
CA ASN A 249 -8.26 -27.58 36.14
C ASN A 249 -9.76 -27.73 36.41
N ALA A 250 -10.36 -28.86 36.02
CA ALA A 250 -11.76 -29.14 36.32
C ALA A 250 -12.00 -29.32 37.83
N SER A 251 -11.05 -29.91 38.56
CA SER A 251 -11.15 -30.12 40.01
C SER A 251 -10.99 -28.85 40.84
N GLU A 252 -10.24 -27.89 40.31
CA GLU A 252 -10.04 -26.57 40.93
C GLU A 252 -11.23 -25.63 40.71
N TYR A 253 -12.26 -26.09 39.97
CA TYR A 253 -13.41 -25.28 39.62
C TYR A 253 -14.21 -24.74 40.79
N SER A 254 -14.25 -23.42 40.87
CA SER A 254 -15.03 -22.66 41.83
C SER A 254 -16.42 -22.38 41.28
N PHE A 255 -17.42 -23.06 41.83
CA PHE A 255 -18.81 -22.94 41.37
C PHE A 255 -19.31 -21.48 41.40
N PRO A 256 -19.76 -20.96 40.27
CA PRO A 256 -20.53 -19.74 40.23
C PRO A 256 -21.89 -19.96 40.91
N VAL A 257 -22.30 -19.01 41.76
CA VAL A 257 -23.49 -19.05 42.66
C VAL A 257 -24.85 -19.31 41.97
N TRP A 258 -24.86 -19.30 40.65
CA TRP A 258 -26.03 -19.20 39.76
C TRP A 258 -26.14 -20.35 38.74
N LEU A 259 -25.25 -21.34 38.79
CA LEU A 259 -25.27 -22.50 37.91
C LEU A 259 -26.39 -23.45 38.38
N PRO A 260 -27.34 -23.83 37.52
CA PRO A 260 -28.55 -24.51 37.96
C PRO A 260 -28.61 -25.90 37.37
N ALA A 261 -27.98 -26.84 38.06
CA ALA A 261 -28.45 -28.21 38.20
C ALA A 261 -27.44 -28.90 39.12
N LYS A 262 -27.77 -29.00 40.42
CA LYS A 262 -27.04 -29.92 41.31
C LYS A 262 -27.00 -31.34 40.75
N GLU A 263 -27.97 -31.68 39.90
CA GLU A 263 -28.17 -32.98 39.26
C GLU A 263 -27.21 -33.23 38.08
N GLU A 264 -26.96 -32.24 37.20
CA GLU A 264 -26.03 -32.40 36.05
C GLU A 264 -24.55 -32.46 36.47
N LEU A 265 -24.22 -31.81 37.60
CA LEU A 265 -22.88 -31.75 38.16
C LEU A 265 -22.55 -32.91 39.10
N GLN A 266 -23.56 -33.69 39.52
CA GLN A 266 -23.37 -34.76 40.50
C GLN A 266 -22.36 -35.79 39.98
N GLU A 267 -22.51 -36.25 38.75
CA GLU A 267 -21.65 -37.25 38.12
C GLU A 267 -20.20 -36.74 37.90
N PRO A 268 -19.96 -35.56 37.28
CA PRO A 268 -18.61 -34.98 37.17
C PRO A 268 -17.88 -34.79 38.50
N LEU A 269 -18.57 -34.28 39.52
CA LEU A 269 -17.96 -34.00 40.82
C LEU A 269 -17.69 -35.27 41.61
N GLN A 270 -18.62 -36.21 41.54
CA GLN A 270 -18.42 -37.54 42.10
C GLN A 270 -17.21 -38.21 41.43
N PHE A 271 -17.08 -38.13 40.10
CA PHE A 271 -15.91 -38.64 39.39
C PHE A 271 -14.60 -38.00 39.88
N LEU A 272 -14.51 -36.66 39.91
CA LEU A 272 -13.32 -35.94 40.36
C LEU A 272 -12.95 -36.22 41.83
N SER A 273 -13.95 -36.41 42.71
CA SER A 273 -13.73 -36.64 44.14
C SER A 273 -12.85 -37.88 44.45
N HIS A 274 -12.81 -38.86 43.55
CA HIS A 274 -11.95 -40.04 43.70
C HIS A 274 -10.45 -39.68 43.63
N PHE A 275 -10.11 -38.59 42.94
CA PHE A 275 -8.75 -38.12 42.73
C PHE A 275 -8.35 -36.98 43.68
N LEU A 276 -9.19 -36.62 44.65
CA LEU A 276 -8.87 -35.57 45.64
C LEU A 276 -8.25 -36.16 46.91
N GLY A 277 -7.32 -35.39 47.50
CA GLY A 277 -6.72 -35.65 48.80
C GLY A 277 -7.66 -35.27 49.97
N PRO A 278 -7.27 -35.58 51.23
CA PRO A 278 -8.08 -35.26 52.42
C PRO A 278 -8.37 -33.77 52.62
N THR A 279 -7.51 -32.92 52.05
CA THR A 279 -7.59 -31.45 52.08
C THR A 279 -8.36 -30.86 50.88
N GLY A 280 -8.81 -31.71 49.95
CA GLY A 280 -9.51 -31.29 48.72
C GLY A 280 -8.60 -30.94 47.55
N GLU A 281 -7.28 -31.10 47.68
CA GLU A 281 -6.30 -30.88 46.59
C GLU A 281 -6.24 -32.06 45.61
N TRP A 282 -5.91 -31.80 44.33
CA TRP A 282 -5.74 -32.85 43.34
C TRP A 282 -4.57 -33.80 43.70
N ASN A 283 -4.82 -35.11 43.61
CA ASN A 283 -3.84 -36.14 43.92
C ASN A 283 -3.36 -36.83 42.63
N SER A 284 -2.29 -36.30 42.05
CA SER A 284 -1.66 -36.88 40.85
C SER A 284 -1.15 -38.30 41.03
N LEU A 285 -0.82 -38.71 42.25
CA LEU A 285 -0.40 -40.10 42.51
C LEU A 285 -1.56 -41.06 42.30
N ARG A 286 -2.76 -40.74 42.81
CA ARG A 286 -3.97 -41.54 42.59
C ARG A 286 -4.38 -41.57 41.11
N PHE A 287 -4.29 -40.43 40.43
CA PHE A 287 -4.56 -40.39 38.99
C PHE A 287 -3.56 -41.25 38.20
N SER A 288 -2.28 -41.19 38.58
CA SER A 288 -1.23 -42.05 38.03
C SER A 288 -1.47 -43.54 38.34
N GLU A 289 -1.94 -43.91 39.52
CA GLU A 289 -2.30 -45.29 39.87
C GLU A 289 -3.41 -45.84 38.96
N VAL A 290 -4.49 -45.09 38.77
CA VAL A 290 -5.62 -45.47 37.91
C VAL A 290 -5.21 -45.53 36.43
N THR A 291 -4.45 -44.56 35.94
CA THR A 291 -3.96 -44.58 34.55
C THR A 291 -2.93 -45.68 34.33
N ASN A 292 -2.07 -45.99 35.30
CA ASN A 292 -1.16 -47.13 35.25
C ASN A 292 -1.90 -48.46 35.28
N GLU A 293 -3.03 -48.57 35.98
CA GLU A 293 -3.91 -49.74 35.94
C GLU A 293 -4.42 -49.98 34.50
N ILE A 294 -5.00 -48.95 33.86
CA ILE A 294 -5.51 -49.04 32.48
C ILE A 294 -4.37 -49.36 31.50
N LYS A 295 -3.20 -48.73 31.69
CA LYS A 295 -1.98 -48.97 30.91
C LYS A 295 -1.45 -50.39 31.09
N SER A 296 -1.57 -50.97 32.27
CA SER A 296 -1.06 -52.32 32.58
C SER A 296 -1.76 -53.42 31.76
N TYR A 297 -2.97 -53.14 31.27
CA TYR A 297 -3.72 -53.98 30.34
C TYR A 297 -3.56 -53.55 28.87
N SER A 298 -2.67 -52.60 28.55
CA SER A 298 -2.43 -52.07 27.21
C SER A 298 -3.65 -51.38 26.55
N LEU A 299 -4.60 -50.86 27.34
CA LEU A 299 -5.79 -50.17 26.82
C LEU A 299 -5.50 -48.69 26.48
N ILE A 300 -4.46 -48.10 27.08
CA ILE A 300 -3.94 -46.76 26.78
C ILE A 300 -2.43 -46.79 26.62
N THR A 301 -1.89 -45.80 25.92
CA THR A 301 -0.45 -45.50 25.87
C THR A 301 -0.17 -44.12 26.47
N PHE A 302 1.04 -43.95 27.00
CA PHE A 302 1.49 -42.69 27.60
C PHE A 302 2.80 -42.27 26.95
N ASP A 303 2.85 -41.04 26.45
CA ASP A 303 4.07 -40.42 25.94
C ASP A 303 4.73 -39.58 27.03
N ALA A 304 5.92 -40.01 27.46
CA ALA A 304 6.68 -39.34 28.50
C ALA A 304 7.21 -37.95 28.07
N ALA A 305 7.42 -37.71 26.77
CA ALA A 305 7.93 -36.43 26.27
C ALA A 305 6.86 -35.33 26.32
N THR A 306 5.63 -35.68 25.96
CA THR A 306 4.50 -34.73 25.92
C THR A 306 3.61 -34.79 27.17
N LYS A 307 3.80 -35.79 28.04
CA LYS A 307 2.95 -36.10 29.20
C LYS A 307 1.47 -36.30 28.83
N MET A 308 1.22 -36.85 27.64
CA MET A 308 -0.12 -37.07 27.11
C MET A 308 -0.43 -38.55 26.96
N PHE A 309 -1.71 -38.87 27.14
CA PHE A 309 -2.26 -40.20 26.92
C PHE A 309 -2.85 -40.30 25.52
N SER A 310 -2.81 -41.51 24.95
CA SER A 310 -3.58 -41.83 23.76
C SER A 310 -4.27 -43.19 23.89
N ILE A 311 -5.45 -43.30 23.30
CA ILE A 311 -6.24 -44.52 23.22
C ILE A 311 -6.14 -45.01 21.77
N HIS A 312 -5.82 -46.28 21.58
CA HIS A 312 -5.79 -46.85 20.23
C HIS A 312 -7.17 -46.67 19.56
N PRO A 313 -7.28 -46.20 18.29
CA PRO A 313 -8.56 -45.84 17.67
C PRO A 313 -9.65 -46.92 17.72
N LEU A 314 -9.27 -48.20 17.62
CA LEU A 314 -10.23 -49.30 17.76
C LEU A 314 -10.69 -49.54 19.22
N VAL A 315 -9.81 -49.36 20.22
CA VAL A 315 -10.16 -49.40 21.65
C VAL A 315 -11.08 -48.21 21.97
N HIS A 316 -10.75 -47.04 21.42
CA HIS A 316 -11.51 -45.81 21.53
C HIS A 316 -12.93 -45.97 20.97
N ALA A 317 -13.07 -46.54 19.77
CA ALA A 317 -14.36 -46.82 19.15
C ALA A 317 -15.14 -47.94 19.86
N TRP A 318 -14.46 -48.98 20.34
CA TRP A 318 -15.07 -50.06 21.09
C TRP A 318 -15.63 -49.59 22.43
N SER A 319 -14.83 -48.85 23.21
CA SER A 319 -15.20 -48.35 24.53
C SER A 319 -16.47 -47.50 24.49
N ARG A 320 -16.66 -46.70 23.43
CA ARG A 320 -17.92 -45.97 23.20
C ARG A 320 -19.12 -46.88 22.95
N LYS A 321 -18.95 -47.95 22.16
CA LYS A 321 -20.03 -48.88 21.77
C LYS A 321 -20.45 -49.86 22.87
N THR A 322 -19.66 -49.98 23.93
CA THR A 322 -19.93 -50.86 25.08
C THR A 322 -20.48 -50.11 26.29
N LEU A 323 -20.68 -48.79 26.17
CA LEU A 323 -21.33 -47.99 27.19
C LEU A 323 -22.81 -48.36 27.37
N VAL A 324 -23.25 -48.33 28.62
CA VAL A 324 -24.65 -48.56 29.01
C VAL A 324 -25.48 -47.27 28.87
N ASP A 325 -24.87 -46.11 29.15
CA ASP A 325 -25.50 -44.78 29.03
C ASP A 325 -24.54 -43.79 28.33
N GLU A 326 -24.68 -43.70 27.01
CA GLU A 326 -23.90 -42.81 26.15
C GLU A 326 -24.17 -41.33 26.44
N ALA A 327 -25.43 -40.98 26.76
CA ALA A 327 -25.85 -39.61 26.98
C ALA A 327 -25.30 -39.03 28.29
N ALA A 328 -25.38 -39.80 29.38
CA ALA A 328 -24.85 -39.38 30.68
C ALA A 328 -23.31 -39.25 30.66
N SER A 329 -22.62 -40.19 30.01
CA SER A 329 -21.16 -40.16 29.88
C SER A 329 -20.68 -38.97 29.04
N HIS A 330 -21.40 -38.68 27.96
CA HIS A 330 -21.14 -37.51 27.11
C HIS A 330 -21.37 -36.19 27.86
N LEU A 331 -22.45 -36.10 28.65
CA LEU A 331 -22.72 -34.93 29.49
C LEU A 331 -21.65 -34.75 30.57
N CYS A 332 -21.21 -35.86 31.19
CA CYS A 332 -20.19 -35.85 32.23
C CYS A 332 -18.85 -35.31 31.70
N ILE A 333 -18.32 -35.88 30.61
CA ILE A 333 -17.05 -35.42 30.04
C ILE A 333 -17.12 -34.02 29.43
N SER A 334 -18.27 -33.63 28.85
CA SER A 334 -18.48 -32.26 28.36
C SER A 334 -18.47 -31.26 29.52
N SER A 335 -19.05 -31.62 30.66
CA SER A 335 -19.04 -30.80 31.87
C SER A 335 -17.64 -30.69 32.46
N LEU A 336 -16.90 -31.80 32.54
CA LEU A 336 -15.49 -31.80 32.97
C LEU A 336 -14.63 -30.90 32.09
N LEU A 337 -14.79 -30.98 30.77
CA LEU A 337 -14.06 -30.12 29.83
C LEU A 337 -14.46 -28.65 29.97
N GLY A 338 -15.75 -28.37 30.16
CA GLY A 338 -16.22 -26.99 30.34
C GLY A 338 -15.83 -26.37 31.68
N MET A 339 -15.73 -27.17 32.75
CA MET A 339 -15.16 -26.79 34.04
C MET A 339 -13.66 -26.52 33.91
N SER A 340 -12.94 -27.42 33.22
CA SER A 340 -11.52 -27.26 32.89
C SER A 340 -11.25 -25.92 32.22
N ILE A 341 -12.10 -25.51 31.27
CA ILE A 341 -11.97 -24.23 30.56
C ILE A 341 -12.36 -23.04 31.44
N ALA A 342 -13.32 -23.19 32.34
CA ALA A 342 -13.84 -22.08 33.13
C ALA A 342 -12.89 -21.64 34.27
N GLU A 343 -12.03 -22.53 34.78
CA GLU A 343 -10.92 -22.16 35.67
C GLU A 343 -9.68 -21.66 34.95
N ILE A 344 -9.57 -21.90 33.64
CA ILE A 344 -8.49 -21.31 32.88
C ILE A 344 -8.73 -19.81 32.93
N THR A 345 -7.86 -19.13 33.68
CA THR A 345 -7.89 -17.68 33.76
C THR A 345 -7.91 -17.10 32.35
N ASP A 346 -8.52 -15.93 32.15
CA ASP A 346 -8.50 -15.21 30.85
C ASP A 346 -7.07 -15.04 30.27
N HIS A 347 -6.03 -15.34 31.05
CA HIS A 347 -4.62 -15.31 30.69
C HIS A 347 -4.18 -16.54 29.88
N ASP A 348 -4.38 -17.76 30.38
CA ASP A 348 -3.79 -18.97 29.77
C ASP A 348 -4.62 -19.58 28.62
N LEU A 349 -5.69 -18.89 28.23
CA LEU A 349 -6.76 -19.42 27.41
C LEU A 349 -6.38 -19.68 25.95
N THR A 350 -5.39 -18.96 25.43
CA THR A 350 -4.95 -19.15 24.03
C THR A 350 -4.11 -20.42 23.85
N LEU A 351 -3.20 -20.74 24.78
CA LEU A 351 -2.45 -22.00 24.75
C LEU A 351 -3.34 -23.19 25.08
N ALA A 352 -4.28 -23.01 26.01
CA ALA A 352 -5.33 -23.98 26.27
C ALA A 352 -6.20 -24.22 25.03
N SER A 353 -6.53 -23.18 24.24
CA SER A 353 -7.33 -23.32 23.02
C SER A 353 -6.68 -24.25 21.98
N LEU A 354 -5.37 -24.14 21.77
CA LEU A 354 -4.61 -25.03 20.87
C LEU A 354 -4.69 -26.50 21.32
N ARG A 355 -4.62 -26.76 22.63
CA ARG A 355 -4.67 -28.12 23.20
C ARG A 355 -6.08 -28.70 23.23
N LEU A 356 -7.08 -27.89 23.57
CA LEU A 356 -8.45 -28.34 23.81
C LEU A 356 -9.30 -28.39 22.54
N MET A 357 -8.89 -27.70 21.47
CA MET A 357 -9.67 -27.65 20.22
C MET A 357 -9.90 -29.02 19.56
N PRO A 358 -8.90 -29.94 19.48
CA PRO A 358 -9.15 -31.29 18.96
C PRO A 358 -10.21 -32.05 19.77
N HIS A 359 -10.23 -31.89 21.10
CA HIS A 359 -11.21 -32.53 21.97
C HIS A 359 -12.62 -31.95 21.79
N LEU A 360 -12.76 -30.63 21.64
CA LEU A 360 -14.05 -30.00 21.31
C LEU A 360 -14.56 -30.42 19.93
N GLY A 361 -13.68 -30.58 18.94
CA GLY A 361 -14.03 -31.12 17.62
C GLY A 361 -14.57 -32.55 17.70
N ALA A 362 -14.02 -33.38 18.59
CA ALA A 362 -14.50 -34.74 18.84
C ALA A 362 -15.89 -34.76 19.51
N LEU A 363 -16.15 -33.84 20.44
CA LEU A 363 -17.44 -33.69 21.13
C LEU A 363 -18.55 -33.16 20.20
N ASN A 364 -18.22 -32.30 19.25
CA ASN A 364 -19.19 -31.64 18.36
C ASN A 364 -19.99 -32.59 17.44
N ARG A 365 -19.61 -33.88 17.35
CA ARG A 365 -20.40 -34.89 16.63
C ARG A 365 -21.65 -35.35 17.37
N LEU A 366 -21.82 -35.00 18.66
CA LEU A 366 -22.88 -35.51 19.54
C LEU A 366 -23.59 -34.43 20.39
N ASN A 367 -23.68 -33.19 19.89
CA ASN A 367 -24.50 -32.11 20.46
C ASN A 367 -23.87 -31.42 21.69
N ALA A 368 -22.92 -30.50 21.46
CA ALA A 368 -22.22 -29.70 22.47
C ALA A 368 -23.14 -28.77 23.32
N ALA A 369 -24.42 -28.67 22.97
CA ALA A 369 -25.42 -27.92 23.72
C ALA A 369 -26.03 -28.70 24.91
N ALA A 370 -25.56 -29.92 25.22
CA ALA A 370 -26.24 -30.85 26.13
C ALA A 370 -26.40 -30.40 27.61
N GLY A 371 -25.73 -29.32 28.04
CA GLY A 371 -25.99 -28.68 29.34
C GLY A 371 -25.86 -27.16 29.23
N ALA A 372 -26.89 -26.42 29.65
CA ALA A 372 -26.93 -24.95 29.53
C ALA A 372 -25.82 -24.24 30.36
N GLY A 373 -25.20 -24.94 31.32
CA GLY A 373 -24.22 -24.38 32.25
C GLY A 373 -22.80 -24.19 31.69
N PHE A 374 -22.21 -25.22 31.08
CA PHE A 374 -20.79 -25.24 30.73
C PHE A 374 -20.49 -25.09 29.23
N GLY A 375 -21.50 -25.26 28.36
CA GLY A 375 -21.35 -25.05 26.92
C GLY A 375 -20.91 -23.63 26.57
N ALA A 376 -21.25 -22.65 27.41
CA ALA A 376 -20.77 -21.28 27.26
C ALA A 376 -19.23 -21.19 27.31
N SER A 377 -18.54 -22.02 28.10
CA SER A 377 -17.07 -21.98 28.23
C SER A 377 -16.36 -22.32 26.91
N PHE A 378 -16.95 -23.18 26.08
CA PHE A 378 -16.39 -23.56 24.79
C PHE A 378 -16.34 -22.38 23.80
N TRP A 379 -17.23 -21.39 23.96
CA TRP A 379 -17.24 -20.17 23.16
C TRP A 379 -15.88 -19.48 23.12
N TYR A 380 -15.20 -19.40 24.27
CA TYR A 380 -13.90 -18.73 24.33
C TYR A 380 -12.84 -19.43 23.47
N ILE A 381 -12.88 -20.76 23.39
CA ILE A 381 -11.96 -21.56 22.59
C ILE A 381 -12.23 -21.34 21.11
N TYR A 382 -13.50 -21.35 20.68
CA TYR A 382 -13.86 -21.03 19.30
C TYR A 382 -13.50 -19.60 18.91
N LEU A 383 -13.78 -18.62 19.77
CA LEU A 383 -13.44 -17.22 19.54
C LEU A 383 -11.91 -17.03 19.43
N SER A 384 -11.16 -17.63 20.37
CA SER A 384 -9.69 -17.57 20.38
C SER A 384 -9.08 -18.29 19.18
N ALA A 385 -9.70 -19.37 18.69
CA ALA A 385 -9.26 -20.07 17.49
C ALA A 385 -9.64 -19.35 16.18
N GLY A 386 -10.34 -18.21 16.24
CA GLY A 386 -10.82 -17.49 15.07
C GLY A 386 -12.03 -18.12 14.37
N LYS A 387 -12.67 -19.12 14.98
CA LYS A 387 -13.87 -19.82 14.49
C LYS A 387 -15.13 -19.06 14.87
N LEU A 388 -15.31 -17.88 14.28
CA LEU A 388 -16.34 -16.92 14.68
C LEU A 388 -17.76 -17.40 14.42
N GLN A 389 -17.98 -18.18 13.35
CA GLN A 389 -19.31 -18.71 13.02
C GLN A 389 -19.72 -19.82 13.98
N GLU A 390 -18.80 -20.75 14.29
CA GLU A 390 -19.05 -21.80 15.28
C GLU A 390 -19.24 -21.21 16.69
N ALA A 391 -18.51 -20.15 17.03
CA ALA A 391 -18.72 -19.41 18.27
C ALA A 391 -20.12 -18.79 18.35
N ARG A 392 -20.62 -18.24 17.23
CA ARG A 392 -21.98 -17.69 17.12
C ARG A 392 -23.04 -18.78 17.27
N ASP A 393 -22.95 -19.83 16.48
CA ASP A 393 -23.94 -20.90 16.45
C ASP A 393 -24.06 -21.56 17.84
N LEU A 394 -22.94 -21.73 18.53
CA LEU A 394 -22.90 -22.24 19.90
C LEU A 394 -23.55 -21.27 20.89
N ILE A 395 -23.15 -20.00 20.90
CA ILE A 395 -23.61 -19.06 21.94
C ILE A 395 -25.09 -18.66 21.74
N GLU A 396 -25.60 -18.66 20.50
CA GLU A 396 -27.04 -18.51 20.21
C GLU A 396 -27.84 -19.70 20.79
N GLN A 397 -27.40 -20.94 20.59
CA GLN A 397 -28.05 -22.12 21.18
C GLN A 397 -28.01 -22.13 22.71
N VAL A 398 -26.87 -21.75 23.30
CA VAL A 398 -26.73 -21.65 24.76
C VAL A 398 -27.64 -20.55 25.30
N PHE A 399 -27.75 -19.41 24.60
CA PHE A 399 -28.65 -18.33 24.98
C PHE A 399 -30.11 -18.77 25.01
N GLU A 400 -30.59 -19.46 23.97
CA GLU A 400 -31.98 -19.96 23.92
C GLU A 400 -32.29 -20.86 25.12
N LYS A 401 -31.37 -21.76 25.47
CA LYS A 401 -31.54 -22.65 26.63
C LYS A 401 -31.49 -21.89 27.96
N CYS A 402 -30.52 -21.01 28.17
CA CYS A 402 -30.44 -20.20 29.40
C CYS A 402 -31.67 -19.33 29.59
N ASN A 403 -32.17 -18.73 28.51
CA ASN A 403 -33.37 -17.91 28.56
C ASN A 403 -34.63 -18.74 28.90
N LEU A 404 -34.75 -19.95 28.34
CA LEU A 404 -35.85 -20.87 28.68
C LEU A 404 -35.80 -21.34 30.14
N LEU A 405 -34.61 -21.63 30.66
CA LEU A 405 -34.46 -22.21 32.00
C LEU A 405 -34.48 -21.16 33.12
N PHE A 406 -33.86 -19.99 32.92
CA PHE A 406 -33.66 -19.00 33.99
C PHE A 406 -34.43 -17.70 33.77
N GLY A 407 -34.93 -17.49 32.55
CA GLY A 407 -35.51 -16.22 32.13
C GLY A 407 -34.47 -15.16 31.79
N GLU A 408 -34.97 -14.09 31.20
CA GLU A 408 -34.17 -13.03 30.55
C GLU A 408 -33.33 -12.19 31.53
N GLN A 409 -33.78 -12.07 32.78
CA GLN A 409 -33.14 -11.23 33.81
C GLN A 409 -32.19 -12.01 34.71
N HIS A 410 -32.12 -13.33 34.58
CA HIS A 410 -31.20 -14.11 35.39
C HIS A 410 -29.76 -13.74 35.01
N PRO A 411 -28.83 -13.57 35.97
CA PRO A 411 -27.52 -13.08 35.59
C PRO A 411 -26.83 -14.04 34.60
N ALA A 412 -27.10 -15.36 34.64
CA ALA A 412 -26.44 -16.34 33.76
C ALA A 412 -26.81 -16.10 32.30
N THR A 413 -28.08 -15.75 32.06
CA THR A 413 -28.58 -15.32 30.75
C THR A 413 -27.91 -14.02 30.31
N LEU A 414 -27.66 -13.07 31.24
CA LEU A 414 -26.97 -11.82 30.94
C LEU A 414 -25.49 -12.02 30.54
N GLU A 415 -24.77 -12.97 31.15
CA GLU A 415 -23.40 -13.26 30.73
C GLU A 415 -23.34 -13.92 29.36
N VAL A 416 -24.27 -14.84 29.06
CA VAL A 416 -24.36 -15.42 27.71
C VAL A 416 -24.71 -14.35 26.67
N LEU A 417 -25.63 -13.44 26.98
CA LEU A 417 -25.93 -12.28 26.15
C LEU A 417 -24.72 -11.38 25.93
N GLN A 418 -23.89 -11.18 26.96
CA GLN A 418 -22.65 -10.41 26.84
C GLN A 418 -21.64 -11.08 25.89
N ARG A 419 -21.52 -12.41 25.94
CA ARG A 419 -20.68 -13.19 25.03
C ARG A 419 -21.23 -13.15 23.60
N LEU A 420 -22.55 -13.21 23.43
CA LEU A 420 -23.21 -13.03 22.14
C LEU A 420 -22.96 -11.62 21.55
N GLY A 421 -23.08 -10.56 22.36
CA GLY A 421 -22.73 -9.20 21.97
C GLY A 421 -21.28 -9.07 21.52
N THR A 422 -20.36 -9.70 22.26
CA THR A 422 -18.94 -9.79 21.89
C THR A 422 -18.76 -10.50 20.54
N THR A 423 -19.48 -11.59 20.31
CA THR A 423 -19.42 -12.35 19.04
C THR A 423 -19.90 -11.52 17.85
N TYR A 424 -21.03 -10.83 17.99
CA TYR A 424 -21.52 -9.92 16.94
C TYR A 424 -20.52 -8.79 16.66
N ARG A 425 -19.85 -8.25 17.68
CA ARG A 425 -18.76 -7.28 17.48
C ARG A 425 -17.60 -7.88 16.70
N HIS A 426 -17.17 -9.10 17.02
CA HIS A 426 -16.08 -9.78 16.29
C HIS A 426 -16.46 -10.14 14.85
N LEU A 427 -17.75 -10.38 14.55
CA LEU A 427 -18.26 -10.61 13.20
C LEU A 427 -18.45 -9.32 12.37
N GLY A 428 -18.34 -8.14 12.99
CA GLY A 428 -18.61 -6.86 12.34
C GLY A 428 -20.08 -6.41 12.38
N GLU A 429 -20.95 -7.13 13.09
CA GLU A 429 -22.37 -6.80 13.27
C GLU A 429 -22.57 -5.81 14.43
N TYR A 430 -21.89 -4.65 14.36
CA TYR A 430 -21.76 -3.71 15.49
C TYR A 430 -23.10 -3.18 16.03
N GLN A 431 -24.10 -2.99 15.18
CA GLN A 431 -25.40 -2.48 15.62
C GLN A 431 -26.17 -3.52 16.46
N LYS A 432 -26.05 -4.81 16.14
CA LYS A 432 -26.63 -5.88 16.97
C LYS A 432 -25.88 -5.99 18.30
N ALA A 433 -24.55 -5.90 18.26
CA ALA A 433 -23.73 -5.87 19.47
C ALA A 433 -24.16 -4.72 20.40
N LYS A 434 -24.39 -3.51 19.87
CA LYS A 434 -24.80 -2.34 20.65
C LYS A 434 -26.12 -2.57 21.38
N VAL A 435 -27.13 -3.11 20.69
CA VAL A 435 -28.45 -3.37 21.29
C VAL A 435 -28.31 -4.32 22.47
N LEU A 436 -27.51 -5.38 22.32
CA LEU A 436 -27.26 -6.34 23.39
C LEU A 436 -26.43 -5.73 24.53
N ASP A 437 -25.34 -5.03 24.22
CA ASP A 437 -24.46 -4.45 25.23
C ASP A 437 -25.17 -3.39 26.09
N VAL A 438 -26.06 -2.58 25.49
CA VAL A 438 -26.90 -1.62 26.22
C VAL A 438 -27.87 -2.35 27.16
N LEU A 439 -28.54 -3.38 26.64
CA LEU A 439 -29.48 -4.20 27.43
C LEU A 439 -28.75 -4.85 28.62
N VAL A 440 -27.62 -5.50 28.38
CA VAL A 440 -26.82 -6.17 29.42
C VAL A 440 -26.34 -5.16 30.46
N LEU A 441 -25.83 -3.99 30.05
CA LEU A 441 -25.38 -2.97 30.99
C LEU A 441 -26.53 -2.46 31.86
N GLU A 442 -27.70 -2.19 31.28
CA GLU A 442 -28.88 -1.73 32.02
C GLU A 442 -29.31 -2.76 33.07
N ARG A 443 -29.43 -4.03 32.67
CA ARG A 443 -29.85 -5.12 33.56
C ARG A 443 -28.82 -5.43 34.65
N CYS A 444 -27.53 -5.51 34.31
CA CYS A 444 -26.47 -5.68 35.31
C CYS A 444 -26.45 -4.52 36.30
N THR A 445 -26.69 -3.28 35.84
CA THR A 445 -26.77 -2.11 36.73
C THR A 445 -27.95 -2.20 37.69
N GLN A 446 -29.12 -2.65 37.22
CA GLN A 446 -30.32 -2.83 38.05
C GLN A 446 -30.17 -3.94 39.08
N LEU A 447 -29.56 -5.08 38.70
CA LEU A 447 -29.51 -6.29 39.51
C LEU A 447 -28.30 -6.36 40.44
N LEU A 448 -27.11 -5.97 39.95
CA LEU A 448 -25.83 -6.16 40.64
C LEU A 448 -25.24 -4.83 41.16
N GLY A 449 -25.78 -3.70 40.71
CA GLY A 449 -25.28 -2.37 41.05
C GLY A 449 -24.17 -1.88 40.11
N ARG A 450 -23.87 -0.59 40.21
CA ARG A 450 -22.96 0.14 39.28
C ARG A 450 -21.47 -0.19 39.45
N ASP A 451 -21.07 -0.72 40.59
CA ASP A 451 -19.65 -0.97 40.93
C ASP A 451 -19.29 -2.47 40.86
N HIS A 452 -20.26 -3.32 40.54
CA HIS A 452 -20.04 -4.75 40.43
C HIS A 452 -19.17 -5.09 39.20
N ALA A 453 -18.25 -6.03 39.36
CA ALA A 453 -17.30 -6.47 38.33
C ALA A 453 -17.97 -6.81 36.98
N ALA A 454 -19.11 -7.51 37.01
CA ALA A 454 -19.86 -7.85 35.80
C ALA A 454 -20.44 -6.60 35.10
N THR A 455 -20.94 -5.62 35.88
CA THR A 455 -21.42 -4.34 35.34
C THR A 455 -20.28 -3.55 34.70
N LEU A 456 -19.08 -3.55 35.30
CA LEU A 456 -17.90 -2.91 34.72
C LEU A 456 -17.46 -3.59 33.42
N ARG A 457 -17.56 -4.92 33.34
CA ARG A 457 -17.25 -5.67 32.12
C ARG A 457 -18.26 -5.36 31.00
N ALA A 458 -19.55 -5.31 31.32
CA ALA A 458 -20.59 -4.90 30.38
C ALA A 458 -20.39 -3.45 29.89
N MET A 459 -20.01 -2.55 30.80
CA MET A 459 -19.69 -1.15 30.46
C MET A 459 -18.48 -1.05 29.52
N GLY A 460 -17.42 -1.82 29.78
CA GLY A 460 -16.24 -1.88 28.91
C GLY A 460 -16.54 -2.48 27.53
N ASN A 461 -17.41 -3.48 27.46
CA ASN A 461 -17.87 -4.03 26.18
C ASN A 461 -18.68 -3.01 25.38
N LEU A 462 -19.62 -2.32 26.02
CA LEU A 462 -20.39 -1.26 25.38
C LEU A 462 -19.48 -0.13 24.89
N ALA A 463 -18.47 0.25 25.68
CA ALA A 463 -17.49 1.26 25.27
C ALA A 463 -16.74 0.83 24.01
N ARG A 464 -16.30 -0.44 23.96
CA ARG A 464 -15.64 -0.99 22.79
C ARG A 464 -16.57 -1.02 21.57
N THR A 465 -17.84 -1.37 21.74
CA THR A 465 -18.84 -1.32 20.66
C THR A 465 -19.09 0.09 20.16
N HIS A 466 -19.14 1.10 21.05
CA HIS A 466 -19.17 2.50 20.64
C HIS A 466 -17.91 2.90 19.85
N SER A 467 -16.74 2.42 20.28
CA SER A 467 -15.47 2.64 19.57
C SER A 467 -15.45 2.00 18.18
N GLU A 468 -16.08 0.85 17.97
CA GLU A 468 -16.21 0.24 16.63
C GLU A 468 -17.27 0.92 15.75
N LEU A 469 -18.25 1.60 16.34
CA LEU A 469 -19.27 2.37 15.61
C LEU A 469 -18.83 3.80 15.24
N GLY A 470 -17.69 4.26 15.78
CA GLY A 470 -17.21 5.63 15.59
C GLY A 470 -17.66 6.63 16.67
N ASP A 471 -18.38 6.18 17.70
CA ASP A 471 -18.83 7.01 18.83
C ASP A 471 -17.69 7.18 19.88
N PHE A 472 -16.53 7.72 19.47
CA PHE A 472 -15.31 7.70 20.28
C PHE A 472 -15.40 8.44 21.62
N GLU A 473 -16.12 9.56 21.69
CA GLU A 473 -16.28 10.31 22.95
C GLU A 473 -17.09 9.51 23.98
N LYS A 474 -18.17 8.84 23.55
CA LYS A 474 -18.94 7.94 24.43
C LYS A 474 -18.10 6.75 24.88
N ALA A 475 -17.28 6.19 23.98
CA ALA A 475 -16.36 5.12 24.33
C ALA A 475 -15.38 5.58 25.42
N LYS A 476 -14.79 6.78 25.28
CA LYS A 476 -13.87 7.37 26.24
C LYS A 476 -14.52 7.61 27.60
N GLU A 477 -15.72 8.21 27.65
CA GLU A 477 -16.45 8.44 28.91
C GLU A 477 -16.67 7.15 29.71
N LEU A 478 -17.09 6.09 29.01
CA LEU A 478 -17.29 4.79 29.60
C LEU A 478 -15.95 4.15 30.03
N GLU A 479 -14.92 4.19 29.18
CA GLU A 479 -13.60 3.62 29.46
C GLU A 479 -12.88 4.29 30.63
N VAL A 480 -12.99 5.61 30.78
CA VAL A 480 -12.47 6.34 31.95
C VAL A 480 -13.16 5.84 33.22
N THR A 481 -14.49 5.72 33.19
CA THR A 481 -15.26 5.20 34.34
C THR A 481 -14.87 3.76 34.67
N VAL A 482 -14.71 2.92 33.64
CA VAL A 482 -14.28 1.52 33.78
C VAL A 482 -12.90 1.44 34.41
N LEU A 483 -11.93 2.23 33.93
CA LEU A 483 -10.56 2.24 34.43
C LEU A 483 -10.49 2.72 35.88
N GLU A 484 -11.17 3.82 36.23
CA GLU A 484 -11.20 4.34 37.60
C GLU A 484 -11.75 3.30 38.59
N LYS A 485 -12.85 2.62 38.22
CA LYS A 485 -13.49 1.64 39.08
C LYS A 485 -12.69 0.35 39.18
N TRP A 486 -12.11 -0.16 38.09
CA TRP A 486 -11.22 -1.33 38.15
C TRP A 486 -9.96 -1.05 38.98
N THR A 487 -9.40 0.15 38.87
CA THR A 487 -8.24 0.55 39.68
C THR A 487 -8.58 0.53 41.18
N LYS A 488 -9.76 1.03 41.56
CA LYS A 488 -10.24 0.98 42.96
C LYS A 488 -10.56 -0.43 43.45
N LEU A 489 -11.14 -1.28 42.58
CA LEU A 489 -11.62 -2.60 42.95
C LEU A 489 -10.49 -3.66 43.00
N LEU A 490 -9.59 -3.65 42.02
CA LEU A 490 -8.60 -4.70 41.81
C LEU A 490 -7.13 -4.22 41.86
N GLY A 491 -6.90 -2.90 41.90
CA GLY A 491 -5.57 -2.31 41.86
C GLY A 491 -5.01 -2.13 40.44
N GLU A 492 -3.91 -1.39 40.34
CA GLU A 492 -3.32 -0.94 39.07
C GLU A 492 -2.67 -2.06 38.23
N ASN A 493 -2.21 -3.12 38.89
CA ASN A 493 -1.47 -4.21 38.23
C ASN A 493 -2.38 -5.39 37.84
N HIS A 494 -3.67 -5.31 38.18
CA HIS A 494 -4.59 -6.37 37.82
C HIS A 494 -4.82 -6.39 36.29
N PRO A 495 -4.85 -7.56 35.66
CA PRO A 495 -5.07 -7.69 34.22
C PRO A 495 -6.23 -6.93 33.62
N ASN A 496 -7.39 -6.97 34.26
CA ASN A 496 -8.58 -6.22 33.82
C ASN A 496 -8.34 -4.71 33.82
N THR A 497 -7.61 -4.21 34.82
CA THR A 497 -7.19 -2.80 34.87
C THR A 497 -6.24 -2.49 33.72
N LEU A 498 -5.23 -3.34 33.47
CA LEU A 498 -4.30 -3.16 32.34
C LEU A 498 -4.99 -3.25 30.97
N MET A 499 -6.03 -4.09 30.83
CA MET A 499 -6.86 -4.14 29.63
C MET A 499 -7.67 -2.86 29.45
N ALA A 500 -8.25 -2.32 30.54
CA ALA A 500 -8.95 -1.05 30.51
C ALA A 500 -8.01 0.11 30.10
N VAL A 501 -6.77 0.13 30.60
CA VAL A 501 -5.74 1.10 30.17
C VAL A 501 -5.49 0.98 28.66
N GLY A 502 -5.29 -0.23 28.14
CA GLY A 502 -5.04 -0.45 26.72
C GLY A 502 -6.22 -0.07 25.82
N ASN A 503 -7.46 -0.32 26.26
CA ASN A 503 -8.65 0.10 25.51
C ASN A 503 -8.78 1.63 25.50
N LEU A 504 -8.64 2.29 26.67
CA LEU A 504 -8.67 3.74 26.78
C LEU A 504 -7.58 4.41 25.94
N ALA A 505 -6.37 3.83 25.93
CA ALA A 505 -5.29 4.31 25.07
C ALA A 505 -5.62 4.17 23.58
N GLY A 506 -6.21 3.04 23.18
CA GLY A 506 -6.71 2.83 21.82
C GLY A 506 -7.77 3.87 21.42
N THR A 507 -8.69 4.23 22.32
CA THR A 507 -9.70 5.27 22.08
C THR A 507 -9.08 6.66 22.02
N HIS A 508 -8.10 7.00 22.87
CA HIS A 508 -7.33 8.24 22.74
C HIS A 508 -6.59 8.31 21.41
N SER A 509 -6.00 7.19 20.95
CA SER A 509 -5.36 7.10 19.64
C SER A 509 -6.37 7.33 18.51
N LYS A 510 -7.57 6.76 18.59
CA LYS A 510 -8.66 7.05 17.65
C LYS A 510 -9.02 8.54 17.69
N LEU A 511 -9.15 9.16 18.87
CA LEU A 511 -9.42 10.59 19.02
C LEU A 511 -8.30 11.54 18.52
N GLY A 512 -7.12 11.02 18.22
CA GLY A 512 -5.96 11.82 17.80
C GLY A 512 -5.03 12.25 18.93
N ASP A 513 -5.34 11.89 20.18
CA ASP A 513 -4.52 12.17 21.36
C ASP A 513 -3.36 11.17 21.50
N PHE A 514 -2.50 11.07 20.48
CA PHE A 514 -1.44 10.04 20.43
C PHE A 514 -0.44 10.14 21.58
N ALA A 515 -0.18 11.34 22.09
CA ALA A 515 0.68 11.55 23.26
C ALA A 515 0.09 10.91 24.51
N LYS A 516 -1.22 11.05 24.73
CA LYS A 516 -1.92 10.43 25.87
C LYS A 516 -2.01 8.92 25.70
N ALA A 517 -2.26 8.44 24.48
CA ALA A 517 -2.23 7.01 24.17
C ALA A 517 -0.87 6.39 24.54
N LYS A 518 0.24 7.05 24.16
CA LYS A 518 1.60 6.60 24.49
C LYS A 518 1.86 6.61 26.00
N GLU A 519 1.45 7.66 26.70
CA GLU A 519 1.60 7.78 28.16
C GLU A 519 0.91 6.60 28.88
N LEU A 520 -0.30 6.24 28.44
CA LEU A 520 -1.05 5.12 28.98
C LEU A 520 -0.42 3.76 28.62
N GLU A 521 0.08 3.59 27.40
CA GLU A 521 0.59 2.30 26.90
C GLU A 521 2.01 1.97 27.32
N VAL A 522 2.89 2.96 27.54
CA VAL A 522 4.33 2.68 27.71
C VAL A 522 4.65 1.73 28.86
N THR A 523 3.86 1.77 29.94
CA THR A 523 4.08 0.91 31.12
C THR A 523 3.35 -0.43 31.06
N VAL A 524 2.37 -0.59 30.16
CA VAL A 524 1.51 -1.78 30.11
C VAL A 524 2.28 -3.03 29.64
N PRO A 525 3.11 -2.98 28.58
CA PRO A 525 3.94 -4.13 28.19
C PRO A 525 4.86 -4.60 29.31
N GLU A 526 5.57 -3.69 29.99
CA GLU A 526 6.49 -4.07 31.08
C GLU A 526 5.76 -4.73 32.26
N LYS A 527 4.61 -4.16 32.68
CA LYS A 527 3.77 -4.74 33.74
C LYS A 527 3.25 -6.12 33.33
N ARG A 528 2.82 -6.30 32.07
CA ARG A 528 2.34 -7.58 31.56
C ARG A 528 3.45 -8.61 31.41
N THR A 529 4.65 -8.23 30.98
CA THR A 529 5.82 -9.13 30.93
C THR A 529 6.16 -9.65 32.32
N LYS A 530 6.14 -8.79 33.36
CA LYS A 530 6.39 -9.22 34.75
C LYS A 530 5.32 -10.16 35.30
N LEU A 531 4.07 -9.99 34.87
CA LEU A 531 2.94 -10.77 35.37
C LEU A 531 2.76 -12.10 34.62
N LEU A 532 2.97 -12.10 33.29
CA LEU A 532 2.52 -13.16 32.38
C LEU A 532 3.64 -13.76 31.52
N GLY A 533 4.82 -13.15 31.53
CA GLY A 533 5.90 -13.46 30.60
C GLY A 533 5.80 -12.71 29.27
N GLU A 534 6.90 -12.77 28.53
CA GLU A 534 7.14 -11.97 27.32
C GLU A 534 6.39 -12.52 26.09
N ASP A 535 6.19 -13.83 26.04
CA ASP A 535 5.58 -14.51 24.89
C ASP A 535 4.05 -14.63 25.00
N HIS A 536 3.48 -14.13 26.11
CA HIS A 536 2.05 -14.22 26.36
C HIS A 536 1.24 -13.37 25.34
N PRO A 537 0.13 -13.88 24.75
CA PRO A 537 -0.66 -13.17 23.73
C PRO A 537 -1.09 -11.75 24.13
N ASN A 538 -1.56 -11.56 25.37
CA ASN A 538 -1.90 -10.26 25.92
C ASN A 538 -0.70 -9.31 26.08
N THR A 539 0.49 -9.82 26.38
CA THR A 539 1.73 -9.02 26.37
C THR A 539 2.05 -8.57 24.95
N LEU A 540 2.03 -9.49 23.99
CA LEU A 540 2.25 -9.19 22.57
C LEU A 540 1.21 -8.23 22.00
N MET A 541 -0.04 -8.28 22.47
CA MET A 541 -1.06 -7.30 22.12
C MET A 541 -0.74 -5.90 22.65
N ALA A 542 -0.26 -5.78 23.89
CA ALA A 542 0.14 -4.49 24.44
C ALA A 542 1.35 -3.91 23.69
N VAL A 543 2.35 -4.76 23.36
CA VAL A 543 3.50 -4.35 22.53
C VAL A 543 3.04 -3.91 21.14
N GLY A 544 2.13 -4.65 20.51
CA GLY A 544 1.58 -4.30 19.20
C GLY A 544 0.76 -3.02 19.19
N ASN A 545 -0.01 -2.74 20.26
CA ASN A 545 -0.73 -1.47 20.40
C ASN A 545 0.26 -0.30 20.56
N LEU A 546 1.26 -0.45 21.42
CA LEU A 546 2.33 0.54 21.60
C LEU A 546 3.05 0.82 20.28
N ALA A 547 3.36 -0.21 19.50
CA ALA A 547 3.97 -0.07 18.18
C ALA A 547 3.06 0.72 17.22
N GLY A 548 1.75 0.44 17.22
CA GLY A 548 0.75 1.21 16.49
C GLY A 548 0.74 2.70 16.88
N THR A 549 0.86 3.00 18.19
CA THR A 549 0.96 4.37 18.69
C THR A 549 2.27 5.06 18.28
N HIS A 550 3.41 4.36 18.30
CA HIS A 550 4.67 4.88 17.74
C HIS A 550 4.55 5.21 16.25
N SER A 551 3.92 4.33 15.47
CA SER A 551 3.62 4.56 14.06
C SER A 551 2.76 5.83 13.87
N LYS A 552 1.72 6.03 14.69
CA LYS A 552 0.86 7.22 14.62
C LYS A 552 1.56 8.52 15.06
N LEU A 553 2.62 8.44 15.86
CA LEU A 553 3.48 9.57 16.22
C LEU A 553 4.57 9.86 15.17
N GLY A 554 4.70 9.04 14.12
CA GLY A 554 5.73 9.16 13.09
C GLY A 554 7.05 8.46 13.40
N ASP A 555 7.15 7.73 14.52
CA ASP A 555 8.32 6.93 14.89
C ASP A 555 8.23 5.52 14.25
N PHE A 556 8.32 5.50 12.93
CA PHE A 556 8.15 4.27 12.14
C PHE A 556 9.26 3.24 12.37
N ALA A 557 10.47 3.68 12.71
CA ALA A 557 11.58 2.78 13.00
C ALA A 557 11.31 1.96 14.27
N LYS A 558 10.88 2.61 15.36
CA LYS A 558 10.52 1.90 16.59
C LYS A 558 9.27 1.05 16.40
N ALA A 559 8.27 1.54 15.65
CA ALA A 559 7.09 0.75 15.32
C ALA A 559 7.47 -0.56 14.60
N LYS A 560 8.33 -0.49 13.57
CA LYS A 560 8.80 -1.66 12.82
C LYS A 560 9.54 -2.66 13.72
N GLU A 561 10.44 -2.20 14.57
CA GLU A 561 11.20 -3.06 15.51
C GLU A 561 10.26 -3.88 16.41
N LEU A 562 9.25 -3.21 16.98
CA LEU A 562 8.26 -3.85 17.85
C LEU A 562 7.32 -4.77 17.06
N GLU A 563 6.85 -4.35 15.88
CA GLU A 563 5.94 -5.12 15.03
C GLU A 563 6.57 -6.40 14.48
N VAL A 564 7.85 -6.36 14.09
CA VAL A 564 8.61 -7.56 13.67
C VAL A 564 8.67 -8.56 14.83
N THR A 565 9.05 -8.10 16.03
CA THR A 565 9.12 -8.95 17.23
C THR A 565 7.76 -9.58 17.54
N VAL A 566 6.69 -8.79 17.48
CA VAL A 566 5.32 -9.27 17.73
C VAL A 566 4.89 -10.28 16.68
N LEU A 567 5.17 -10.04 15.40
CA LEU A 567 4.83 -10.96 14.32
C LEU A 567 5.56 -12.29 14.47
N GLU A 568 6.88 -12.27 14.67
CA GLU A 568 7.68 -13.49 14.84
C GLU A 568 7.20 -14.34 16.02
N LYS A 569 6.93 -13.72 17.17
CA LYS A 569 6.45 -14.43 18.36
C LYS A 569 5.03 -14.96 18.18
N ARG A 570 4.14 -14.19 17.56
CA ARG A 570 2.77 -14.65 17.27
C ARG A 570 2.73 -15.77 16.24
N THR A 571 3.56 -15.71 15.21
CA THR A 571 3.68 -16.80 14.24
C THR A 571 4.13 -18.10 14.92
N LYS A 572 5.13 -18.03 15.80
CA LYS A 572 5.60 -19.20 16.57
C LYS A 572 4.53 -19.76 17.51
N LEU A 573 3.76 -18.89 18.17
CA LEU A 573 2.80 -19.28 19.20
C LEU A 573 1.43 -19.72 18.64
N LEU A 574 0.89 -18.99 17.67
CA LEU A 574 -0.49 -19.10 17.19
C LEU A 574 -0.60 -19.63 15.75
N GLY A 575 0.52 -19.68 15.03
CA GLY A 575 0.54 -19.95 13.59
C GLY A 575 0.25 -18.69 12.76
N GLU A 576 0.49 -18.81 11.45
CA GLU A 576 0.38 -17.70 10.51
C GLU A 576 -1.06 -17.29 10.18
N ASP A 577 -2.01 -18.23 10.25
CA ASP A 577 -3.40 -18.02 9.84
C ASP A 577 -4.25 -17.39 10.95
N HIS A 578 -3.72 -17.29 12.16
CA HIS A 578 -4.46 -16.77 13.30
C HIS A 578 -4.81 -15.27 13.12
N PRO A 579 -6.04 -14.82 13.46
CA PRO A 579 -6.48 -13.43 13.27
C PRO A 579 -5.52 -12.38 13.84
N ASP A 580 -4.96 -12.64 15.03
CA ASP A 580 -3.99 -11.74 15.66
C ASP A 580 -2.61 -11.71 14.99
N THR A 581 -2.19 -12.81 14.38
CA THR A 581 -0.96 -12.87 13.58
C THR A 581 -1.16 -12.06 12.30
N LEU A 582 -2.30 -12.24 11.62
CA LEU A 582 -2.68 -11.46 10.45
C LEU A 582 -2.84 -9.96 10.77
N ARG A 583 -3.29 -9.61 11.97
CA ARG A 583 -3.32 -8.23 12.47
C ARG A 583 -1.91 -7.64 12.64
N ALA A 584 -0.99 -8.38 13.25
CA ALA A 584 0.40 -7.95 13.37
C ALA A 584 1.07 -7.77 12.01
N MET A 585 0.86 -8.72 11.09
CA MET A 585 1.38 -8.66 9.73
C MET A 585 0.82 -7.46 8.95
N GLY A 586 -0.48 -7.18 9.06
CA GLY A 586 -1.10 -6.01 8.41
C GLY A 586 -0.60 -4.68 8.97
N ASN A 587 -0.32 -4.60 10.29
CA ASN A 587 0.28 -3.42 10.90
C ASN A 587 1.72 -3.21 10.40
N LEU A 588 2.52 -4.28 10.35
CA LEU A 588 3.89 -4.24 9.82
C LEU A 588 3.91 -3.82 8.34
N ALA A 589 2.96 -4.33 7.54
CA ALA A 589 2.83 -3.93 6.14
C ALA A 589 2.53 -2.44 5.98
N ARG A 590 1.63 -1.90 6.81
CA ARG A 590 1.35 -0.46 6.86
C ARG A 590 2.60 0.33 7.25
N THR A 591 3.37 -0.12 8.25
CA THR A 591 4.62 0.55 8.64
C THR A 591 5.68 0.51 7.55
N HIS A 592 5.81 -0.59 6.80
CA HIS A 592 6.65 -0.63 5.59
C HIS A 592 6.16 0.37 4.53
N SER A 593 4.85 0.49 4.34
CA SER A 593 4.24 1.48 3.45
C SER A 593 4.52 2.92 3.90
N GLU A 594 4.61 3.19 5.20
CA GLU A 594 4.99 4.51 5.73
C GLU A 594 6.50 4.78 5.66
N LEU A 595 7.34 3.74 5.62
CA LEU A 595 8.80 3.88 5.42
C LEU A 595 9.21 4.00 3.94
N GLY A 596 8.28 3.76 3.00
CA GLY A 596 8.56 3.78 1.56
C GLY A 596 8.87 2.41 0.95
N ASP A 597 8.85 1.33 1.74
CA ASP A 597 9.07 -0.06 1.30
C ASP A 597 7.80 -0.64 0.65
N PHE A 598 7.26 0.01 -0.39
CA PHE A 598 5.94 -0.33 -0.96
C PHE A 598 5.85 -1.76 -1.51
N ALA A 599 6.94 -2.30 -2.05
CA ALA A 599 6.98 -3.68 -2.54
C ALA A 599 6.76 -4.70 -1.41
N LYS A 600 7.43 -4.50 -0.25
CA LYS A 600 7.26 -5.37 0.91
C LYS A 600 5.89 -5.19 1.56
N ALA A 601 5.39 -3.95 1.62
CA ALA A 601 4.03 -3.67 2.07
C ALA A 601 2.99 -4.44 1.25
N LYS A 602 3.10 -4.39 -0.09
CA LYS A 602 2.21 -5.11 -1.01
C LYS A 602 2.27 -6.64 -0.81
N GLU A 603 3.46 -7.21 -0.70
CA GLU A 603 3.64 -8.66 -0.46
C GLU A 603 2.92 -9.13 0.81
N LEU A 604 3.11 -8.39 1.91
CA LEU A 604 2.47 -8.69 3.20
C LEU A 604 0.95 -8.45 3.14
N GLU A 605 0.50 -7.36 2.50
CA GLU A 605 -0.93 -7.03 2.36
C GLU A 605 -1.69 -8.06 1.53
N VAL A 606 -1.09 -8.58 0.44
CA VAL A 606 -1.67 -9.66 -0.36
C VAL A 606 -1.83 -10.92 0.49
N THR A 607 -0.78 -11.30 1.23
CA THR A 607 -0.83 -12.46 2.14
C THR A 607 -1.92 -12.31 3.19
N VAL A 608 -2.02 -11.12 3.82
CA VAL A 608 -3.06 -10.82 4.81
C VAL A 608 -4.45 -10.89 4.18
N LEU A 609 -4.64 -10.35 2.98
CA LEU A 609 -5.93 -10.35 2.29
C LEU A 609 -6.37 -11.77 1.94
N GLU A 610 -5.48 -12.59 1.37
CA GLU A 610 -5.79 -13.97 1.01
C GLU A 610 -6.19 -14.80 2.24
N LYS A 611 -5.40 -14.73 3.32
CA LYS A 611 -5.67 -15.47 4.56
C LYS A 611 -6.94 -14.96 5.26
N ARG A 612 -7.16 -13.64 5.34
CA ARG A 612 -8.40 -13.08 5.92
C ARG A 612 -9.64 -13.40 5.11
N THR A 613 -9.54 -13.43 3.79
CA THR A 613 -10.67 -13.79 2.92
C THR A 613 -11.10 -15.23 3.16
N LYS A 614 -10.15 -16.16 3.29
CA LYS A 614 -10.43 -17.56 3.64
C LYS A 614 -11.03 -17.72 5.04
N LEU A 615 -10.55 -16.95 6.01
CA LEU A 615 -10.93 -17.10 7.42
C LEU A 615 -12.24 -16.38 7.80
N LEU A 616 -12.40 -15.13 7.35
CA LEU A 616 -13.47 -14.22 7.78
C LEU A 616 -14.51 -13.93 6.68
N GLY A 617 -14.19 -14.29 5.44
CA GLY A 617 -14.98 -13.92 4.26
C GLY A 617 -14.66 -12.53 3.71
N GLU A 618 -15.16 -12.25 2.51
CA GLU A 618 -14.86 -11.02 1.77
C GLU A 618 -15.51 -9.76 2.34
N ASP A 619 -16.67 -9.90 2.99
CA ASP A 619 -17.48 -8.77 3.45
C ASP A 619 -17.14 -8.34 4.88
N HIS A 620 -16.27 -9.07 5.56
CA HIS A 620 -15.90 -8.77 6.94
C HIS A 620 -15.12 -7.43 7.03
N PRO A 621 -15.38 -6.56 8.04
CA PRO A 621 -14.73 -5.25 8.16
C PRO A 621 -13.20 -5.29 8.10
N ASN A 622 -12.58 -6.27 8.78
CA ASN A 622 -11.13 -6.47 8.76
C ASN A 622 -10.57 -6.92 7.40
N THR A 623 -11.36 -7.62 6.58
CA THR A 623 -11.01 -7.98 5.20
C THR A 623 -11.09 -6.74 4.32
N LEU A 624 -12.16 -5.95 4.43
CA LEU A 624 -12.30 -4.68 3.72
C LEU A 624 -11.21 -3.67 4.09
N MET A 625 -10.74 -3.67 5.33
CA MET A 625 -9.57 -2.89 5.74
C MET A 625 -8.29 -3.34 5.02
N ALA A 626 -8.07 -4.65 4.89
CA ALA A 626 -6.92 -5.18 4.14
C ALA A 626 -6.98 -4.80 2.66
N VAL A 627 -8.16 -4.87 2.03
CA VAL A 627 -8.37 -4.41 0.65
C VAL A 627 -8.09 -2.90 0.53
N GLY A 628 -8.57 -2.10 1.49
CA GLY A 628 -8.34 -0.66 1.50
C GLY A 628 -6.86 -0.28 1.64
N ASN A 629 -6.11 -0.99 2.49
CA ASN A 629 -4.67 -0.80 2.65
C ASN A 629 -3.91 -1.17 1.37
N LEU A 630 -4.22 -2.33 0.79
CA LEU A 630 -3.66 -2.78 -0.48
C LEU A 630 -3.92 -1.77 -1.61
N ALA A 631 -5.14 -1.23 -1.67
CA ALA A 631 -5.48 -0.18 -2.64
C ALA A 631 -4.68 1.11 -2.41
N GLY A 632 -4.43 1.48 -1.15
CA GLY A 632 -3.53 2.57 -0.78
C GLY A 632 -2.10 2.32 -1.26
N THR A 633 -1.56 1.13 -1.05
CA THR A 633 -0.22 0.73 -1.52
C THR A 633 -0.13 0.71 -3.05
N HIS A 634 -1.15 0.23 -3.77
CA HIS A 634 -1.22 0.36 -5.22
C HIS A 634 -1.19 1.82 -5.67
N SER A 635 -1.91 2.71 -4.97
CA SER A 635 -1.85 4.14 -5.27
C SER A 635 -0.46 4.72 -5.01
N LYS A 636 0.25 4.28 -3.96
CA LYS A 636 1.63 4.70 -3.66
C LYS A 636 2.67 4.14 -4.64
N LEU A 637 2.36 3.02 -5.32
CA LEU A 637 3.17 2.43 -6.40
C LEU A 637 2.89 3.05 -7.78
N GLY A 638 1.85 3.88 -7.90
CA GLY A 638 1.42 4.49 -9.16
C GLY A 638 0.37 3.69 -9.95
N ASP A 639 -0.10 2.55 -9.43
CA ASP A 639 -1.14 1.71 -10.04
C ASP A 639 -2.56 2.28 -9.76
N PHE A 640 -2.83 3.52 -10.18
CA PHE A 640 -4.05 4.25 -9.82
C PHE A 640 -5.34 3.57 -10.29
N ALA A 641 -5.31 2.85 -11.41
CA ALA A 641 -6.47 2.12 -11.92
C ALA A 641 -6.89 0.97 -10.99
N GLN A 642 -5.93 0.16 -10.53
CA GLN A 642 -6.17 -0.90 -9.56
C GLN A 642 -6.58 -0.33 -8.19
N ALA A 643 -5.92 0.74 -7.75
CA ALA A 643 -6.32 1.42 -6.52
C ALA A 643 -7.79 1.88 -6.56
N LYS A 644 -8.22 2.47 -7.68
CA LYS A 644 -9.61 2.91 -7.87
C LYS A 644 -10.60 1.76 -7.83
N GLU A 645 -10.34 0.67 -8.54
CA GLU A 645 -11.22 -0.52 -8.59
C GLU A 645 -11.45 -1.11 -7.19
N LEU A 646 -10.36 -1.29 -6.44
CA LEU A 646 -10.42 -1.80 -5.06
C LEU A 646 -11.13 -0.82 -4.13
N GLN A 647 -10.83 0.48 -4.21
CA GLN A 647 -11.46 1.51 -3.36
C GLN A 647 -12.96 1.66 -3.62
N VAL A 648 -13.41 1.57 -4.87
CA VAL A 648 -14.85 1.58 -5.22
C VAL A 648 -15.54 0.39 -4.57
N THR A 649 -14.94 -0.81 -4.66
CA THR A 649 -15.47 -2.02 -4.04
C THR A 649 -15.57 -1.88 -2.52
N VAL A 650 -14.50 -1.38 -1.88
CA VAL A 650 -14.47 -1.14 -0.42
C VAL A 650 -15.54 -0.13 0.00
N LEU A 651 -15.67 1.00 -0.71
CA LEU A 651 -16.67 2.01 -0.40
C LEU A 651 -18.09 1.44 -0.52
N GLN A 652 -18.40 0.71 -1.60
CA GLN A 652 -19.71 0.09 -1.78
C GLN A 652 -20.05 -0.92 -0.67
N LYS A 653 -19.11 -1.82 -0.34
CA LYS A 653 -19.32 -2.83 0.71
C LYS A 653 -19.43 -2.19 2.10
N ARG A 654 -18.58 -1.21 2.44
CA ARG A 654 -18.65 -0.49 3.72
C ARG A 654 -19.92 0.35 3.88
N THR A 655 -20.38 1.02 2.83
CA THR A 655 -21.64 1.76 2.86
C THR A 655 -22.82 0.84 3.18
N LYS A 656 -22.85 -0.38 2.62
CA LYS A 656 -23.90 -1.37 2.93
C LYS A 656 -23.80 -1.92 4.36
N LEU A 657 -22.59 -2.16 4.85
CA LEU A 657 -22.36 -2.83 6.13
C LEU A 657 -22.42 -1.88 7.33
N LEU A 658 -21.77 -0.72 7.24
CA LEU A 658 -21.56 0.23 8.34
C LEU A 658 -22.38 1.51 8.20
N GLY A 659 -22.93 1.77 7.00
CA GLY A 659 -23.61 3.01 6.67
C GLY A 659 -22.67 4.09 6.12
N GLU A 660 -23.25 5.14 5.54
CA GLU A 660 -22.52 6.21 4.87
C GLU A 660 -21.76 7.16 5.82
N ASP A 661 -22.23 7.29 7.05
CA ASP A 661 -21.70 8.25 8.02
C ASP A 661 -20.60 7.63 8.90
N HIS A 662 -20.33 6.33 8.77
CA HIS A 662 -19.31 5.65 9.57
C HIS A 662 -17.89 6.16 9.24
N PRO A 663 -17.00 6.39 10.24
CA PRO A 663 -15.65 6.91 10.00
C PRO A 663 -14.84 6.13 8.95
N ASP A 664 -14.92 4.80 8.98
CA ASP A 664 -14.24 3.93 8.01
C ASP A 664 -14.81 4.02 6.59
N THR A 665 -16.11 4.31 6.44
CA THR A 665 -16.74 4.55 5.13
C THR A 665 -16.28 5.90 4.59
N LEU A 666 -16.24 6.93 5.44
CA LEU A 666 -15.72 8.25 5.07
C LEU A 666 -14.22 8.21 4.72
N MET A 667 -13.43 7.37 5.39
CA MET A 667 -12.04 7.12 5.03
C MET A 667 -11.91 6.48 3.65
N ALA A 668 -12.72 5.46 3.34
CA ALA A 668 -12.73 4.84 2.01
C ALA A 668 -13.12 5.86 0.91
N MET A 669 -14.11 6.71 1.19
CA MET A 669 -14.52 7.79 0.28
C MET A 669 -13.41 8.83 0.08
N GLY A 670 -12.70 9.22 1.14
CA GLY A 670 -11.57 10.14 1.07
C GLY A 670 -10.39 9.58 0.26
N ASN A 671 -10.07 8.29 0.45
CA ASN A 671 -9.03 7.61 -0.33
C ASN A 671 -9.41 7.56 -1.82
N LEU A 672 -10.67 7.22 -2.13
CA LEU A 672 -11.18 7.25 -3.50
C LEU A 672 -11.09 8.65 -4.12
N ALA A 673 -11.45 9.70 -3.36
CA ALA A 673 -11.31 11.07 -3.81
C ALA A 673 -9.86 11.45 -4.13
N GLY A 674 -8.91 11.02 -3.29
CA GLY A 674 -7.48 11.16 -3.52
C GLY A 674 -7.03 10.49 -4.82
N THR A 675 -7.48 9.26 -5.09
CA THR A 675 -7.17 8.54 -6.33
C THR A 675 -7.82 9.18 -7.56
N HIS A 676 -9.04 9.71 -7.46
CA HIS A 676 -9.63 10.54 -8.53
C HIS A 676 -8.78 11.77 -8.83
N SER A 677 -8.26 12.45 -7.80
CA SER A 677 -7.34 13.58 -7.97
C SER A 677 -6.05 13.17 -8.68
N LYS A 678 -5.48 11.99 -8.37
CA LYS A 678 -4.27 11.47 -9.03
C LYS A 678 -4.51 11.06 -10.49
N LEU A 679 -5.74 10.71 -10.85
CA LEU A 679 -6.17 10.42 -12.21
C LEU A 679 -6.56 11.69 -13.01
N GLY A 680 -6.54 12.87 -12.38
CA GLY A 680 -6.90 14.15 -13.00
C GLY A 680 -8.40 14.49 -12.99
N ASP A 681 -9.24 13.67 -12.33
CA ASP A 681 -10.66 13.94 -12.17
C ASP A 681 -10.92 14.82 -10.94
N PHE A 682 -10.45 16.07 -11.02
CA PHE A 682 -10.48 17.03 -9.91
C PHE A 682 -11.91 17.42 -9.51
N ALA A 683 -12.86 17.41 -10.45
CA ALA A 683 -14.26 17.72 -10.17
C ALA A 683 -14.88 16.66 -9.25
N LYS A 684 -14.69 15.37 -9.58
CA LYS A 684 -15.18 14.28 -8.72
C LYS A 684 -14.43 14.22 -7.40
N ALA A 685 -13.10 14.44 -7.41
CA ALA A 685 -12.31 14.51 -6.20
C ALA A 685 -12.84 15.57 -5.23
N LYS A 686 -13.11 16.78 -5.72
CA LYS A 686 -13.67 17.88 -4.93
C LYS A 686 -15.05 17.56 -4.38
N GLU A 687 -15.96 17.01 -5.19
CA GLU A 687 -17.31 16.62 -4.76
C GLU A 687 -17.26 15.63 -3.58
N LEU A 688 -16.43 14.61 -3.70
CA LEU A 688 -16.25 13.60 -2.65
C LEU A 688 -15.56 14.19 -1.41
N GLN A 689 -14.49 14.97 -1.57
CA GLN A 689 -13.77 15.61 -0.47
C GLN A 689 -14.64 16.57 0.34
N VAL A 690 -15.47 17.38 -0.32
CA VAL A 690 -16.43 18.28 0.35
C VAL A 690 -17.42 17.46 1.17
N THR A 691 -17.95 16.36 0.60
CA THR A 691 -18.86 15.45 1.30
C THR A 691 -18.19 14.83 2.54
N VAL A 692 -16.96 14.34 2.40
CA VAL A 692 -16.17 13.77 3.50
C VAL A 692 -15.91 14.81 4.59
N LEU A 693 -15.48 16.01 4.23
CA LEU A 693 -15.20 17.09 5.18
C LEU A 693 -16.46 17.46 5.96
N LEU A 694 -17.59 17.71 5.28
CA LEU A 694 -18.85 18.06 5.94
C LEU A 694 -19.34 16.97 6.92
N LYS A 695 -19.32 15.70 6.49
CA LYS A 695 -19.75 14.58 7.33
C LYS A 695 -18.80 14.37 8.52
N ARG A 696 -17.48 14.46 8.32
CA ARG A 696 -16.49 14.34 9.40
C ARG A 696 -16.56 15.49 10.40
N THR A 697 -16.70 16.72 9.94
CA THR A 697 -16.88 17.89 10.83
C THR A 697 -18.11 17.70 11.73
N LYS A 698 -19.22 17.17 11.19
CA LYS A 698 -20.43 16.91 11.98
C LYS A 698 -20.24 15.76 12.99
N LEU A 699 -19.49 14.71 12.62
CA LEU A 699 -19.34 13.51 13.44
C LEU A 699 -18.25 13.63 14.51
N LEU A 700 -17.09 14.16 14.14
CA LEU A 700 -15.85 14.12 14.92
C LEU A 700 -15.36 15.51 15.33
N GLY A 701 -15.95 16.58 14.77
CA GLY A 701 -15.50 17.95 14.98
C GLY A 701 -14.42 18.41 14.00
N GLU A 702 -14.13 19.72 14.02
CA GLU A 702 -13.20 20.36 13.09
C GLU A 702 -11.72 20.11 13.41
N ASP A 703 -11.39 19.87 14.68
CA ASP A 703 -10.01 19.75 15.15
C ASP A 703 -9.47 18.32 15.08
N TYR A 704 -10.33 17.36 14.73
CA TYR A 704 -9.98 15.95 14.66
C TYR A 704 -8.97 15.68 13.52
N PRO A 705 -7.91 14.86 13.72
CA PRO A 705 -6.84 14.68 12.74
C PRO A 705 -7.32 14.27 11.34
N ASP A 706 -8.29 13.35 11.26
CA ASP A 706 -8.84 12.91 9.97
C ASP A 706 -9.73 13.96 9.29
N THR A 707 -10.35 14.88 10.05
CA THR A 707 -11.07 16.03 9.50
C THR A 707 -10.09 17.03 8.90
N LEU A 708 -9.00 17.31 9.61
CA LEU A 708 -7.91 18.15 9.11
C LEU A 708 -7.22 17.55 7.87
N MET A 709 -7.07 16.23 7.82
CA MET A 709 -6.57 15.54 6.63
C MET A 709 -7.52 15.73 5.43
N ALA A 710 -8.83 15.61 5.65
CA ALA A 710 -9.83 15.87 4.60
C ALA A 710 -9.78 17.33 4.11
N MET A 711 -9.58 18.28 5.03
CA MET A 711 -9.42 19.70 4.74
C MET A 711 -8.15 19.98 3.92
N GLY A 712 -7.00 19.39 4.29
CA GLY A 712 -5.75 19.51 3.55
C GLY A 712 -5.81 18.89 2.14
N ASN A 713 -6.51 17.76 1.98
CA ASN A 713 -6.76 17.16 0.68
C ASN A 713 -7.64 18.07 -0.20
N LEU A 714 -8.68 18.67 0.38
CA LEU A 714 -9.53 19.65 -0.31
C LEU A 714 -8.75 20.91 -0.70
N ALA A 715 -7.85 21.39 0.16
CA ALA A 715 -6.98 22.53 -0.13
C ALA A 715 -6.03 22.23 -1.30
N THR A 716 -5.45 21.03 -1.31
CA THR A 716 -4.62 20.54 -2.42
C THR A 716 -5.41 20.55 -3.73
N THR A 717 -6.64 20.01 -3.74
CA THR A 717 -7.50 20.03 -4.93
C THR A 717 -7.94 21.45 -5.31
N HIS A 718 -8.11 22.37 -4.37
CA HIS A 718 -8.33 23.78 -4.69
C HIS A 718 -7.13 24.41 -5.39
N SER A 719 -5.90 24.10 -4.95
CA SER A 719 -4.66 24.52 -5.60
C SER A 719 -4.54 23.95 -7.02
N GLU A 720 -4.85 22.67 -7.25
CA GLU A 720 -4.86 22.07 -8.60
C GLU A 720 -5.91 22.72 -9.54
N LEU A 721 -6.99 23.26 -8.97
CA LEU A 721 -8.02 24.02 -9.69
C LEU A 721 -7.69 25.52 -9.84
N GLY A 722 -6.49 25.96 -9.43
CA GLY A 722 -6.05 27.36 -9.52
C GLY A 722 -6.60 28.30 -8.43
N ASN A 723 -7.32 27.80 -7.43
CA ASN A 723 -7.89 28.60 -6.34
C ASN A 723 -6.88 28.77 -5.19
N PHE A 724 -5.71 29.38 -5.46
CA PHE A 724 -4.57 29.39 -4.55
C PHE A 724 -4.84 30.11 -3.21
N GLU A 725 -5.57 31.22 -3.19
CA GLU A 725 -5.90 31.91 -1.93
C GLU A 725 -6.77 31.05 -1.01
N LYS A 726 -7.77 30.36 -1.56
CA LYS A 726 -8.59 29.43 -0.79
C LYS A 726 -7.80 28.22 -0.33
N ALA A 727 -6.87 27.72 -1.15
CA ALA A 727 -5.97 26.64 -0.75
C ALA A 727 -5.10 27.08 0.44
N LYS A 728 -4.51 28.29 0.36
CA LYS A 728 -3.70 28.88 1.43
C LYS A 728 -4.48 29.07 2.73
N GLU A 729 -5.69 29.61 2.68
CA GLU A 729 -6.55 29.78 3.87
C GLU A 729 -6.76 28.45 4.60
N LEU A 730 -7.09 27.39 3.86
CA LEU A 730 -7.29 26.05 4.42
C LEU A 730 -5.98 25.43 4.91
N GLU A 731 -4.88 25.57 4.16
CA GLU A 731 -3.56 25.03 4.52
C GLU A 731 -2.98 25.68 5.78
N VAL A 732 -3.15 26.99 5.96
CA VAL A 732 -2.77 27.70 7.18
C VAL A 732 -3.55 27.17 8.37
N MET A 733 -4.88 27.01 8.23
CA MET A 733 -5.71 26.45 9.30
C MET A 733 -5.28 25.02 9.68
N VAL A 734 -5.02 24.17 8.69
CA VAL A 734 -4.55 22.79 8.92
C VAL A 734 -3.20 22.78 9.60
N LEU A 735 -2.25 23.60 9.15
CA LEU A 735 -0.91 23.68 9.73
C LEU A 735 -0.95 24.15 11.20
N GLU A 736 -1.72 25.19 11.50
CA GLU A 736 -1.87 25.70 12.87
C GLU A 736 -2.48 24.64 13.81
N LYS A 737 -3.54 23.95 13.36
CA LYS A 737 -4.22 22.94 14.18
C LYS A 737 -3.38 21.68 14.36
N TRP A 738 -2.72 21.17 13.32
CA TRP A 738 -1.82 20.03 13.44
C TRP A 738 -0.56 20.34 14.25
N THR A 739 -0.03 21.56 14.16
CA THR A 739 1.10 21.98 15.02
C THR A 739 0.71 21.92 16.50
N LYS A 740 -0.50 22.37 16.86
CA LYS A 740 -1.01 22.28 18.23
C LYS A 740 -1.28 20.85 18.69
N LEU A 741 -1.83 20.01 17.80
CA LEU A 741 -2.28 18.66 18.16
C LEU A 741 -1.15 17.61 18.14
N LEU A 742 -0.32 17.63 17.10
CA LEU A 742 0.67 16.59 16.79
C LEU A 742 2.11 17.06 17.03
N GLY A 743 2.31 18.37 17.17
CA GLY A 743 3.64 19.00 17.22
C GLY A 743 4.21 19.33 15.84
N GLU A 744 5.24 20.16 15.83
CA GLU A 744 5.86 20.67 14.60
C GLU A 744 6.64 19.60 13.80
N ASP A 745 7.14 18.58 14.49
CA ASP A 745 8.03 17.58 13.88
C ASP A 745 7.25 16.38 13.31
N HIS A 746 5.93 16.31 13.55
CA HIS A 746 5.12 15.18 13.08
C HIS A 746 5.05 15.13 11.55
N PRO A 747 5.15 13.94 10.90
CA PRO A 747 5.13 13.82 9.43
C PRO A 747 3.96 14.51 8.74
N GLY A 748 2.77 14.45 9.36
CA GLY A 748 1.56 15.13 8.89
C GLY A 748 1.67 16.66 8.94
N THR A 749 2.23 17.23 10.02
CA THR A 749 2.45 18.68 10.13
C THR A 749 3.45 19.16 9.08
N LEU A 750 4.52 18.39 8.86
CA LEU A 750 5.51 18.66 7.80
C LEU A 750 4.91 18.55 6.40
N LEU A 751 3.91 17.68 6.20
CA LEU A 751 3.16 17.60 4.93
C LEU A 751 2.31 18.86 4.70
N ALA A 752 1.57 19.32 5.71
CA ALA A 752 0.81 20.58 5.60
C ALA A 752 1.72 21.77 5.32
N MET A 753 2.87 21.87 6.01
CA MET A 753 3.85 22.93 5.79
C MET A 753 4.43 22.89 4.36
N GLY A 754 4.74 21.70 3.84
CA GLY A 754 5.21 21.53 2.46
C GLY A 754 4.15 21.90 1.42
N ASN A 755 2.88 21.58 1.67
CA ASN A 755 1.77 21.99 0.79
C ASN A 755 1.59 23.51 0.80
N LEU A 756 1.62 24.13 1.98
CA LEU A 756 1.57 25.58 2.13
C LEU A 756 2.74 26.27 1.41
N ALA A 757 3.95 25.72 1.52
CA ALA A 757 5.13 26.24 0.82
C ALA A 757 4.95 26.18 -0.71
N ARG A 758 4.41 25.07 -1.23
CA ARG A 758 4.05 24.95 -2.64
C ARG A 758 3.04 26.02 -3.05
N THR A 759 2.00 26.25 -2.25
CA THR A 759 1.00 27.30 -2.53
C THR A 759 1.62 28.71 -2.49
N HIS A 760 2.53 28.99 -1.57
CA HIS A 760 3.32 30.24 -1.59
C HIS A 760 4.16 30.38 -2.87
N SER A 761 4.75 29.27 -3.34
CA SER A 761 5.49 29.22 -4.61
C SER A 761 4.58 29.50 -5.82
N GLU A 762 3.33 29.06 -5.81
CA GLU A 762 2.35 29.40 -6.85
C GLU A 762 1.86 30.86 -6.76
N LEU A 763 1.78 31.42 -5.55
CA LEU A 763 1.51 32.85 -5.29
C LEU A 763 2.75 33.76 -5.48
N ARG A 764 3.86 33.21 -5.98
CA ARG A 764 5.15 33.92 -6.23
C ARG A 764 5.83 34.51 -4.99
N ASP A 765 5.49 34.02 -3.81
CA ASP A 765 6.17 34.32 -2.55
C ASP A 765 7.34 33.34 -2.34
N PHE A 766 8.33 33.38 -3.25
CA PHE A 766 9.37 32.37 -3.36
C PHE A 766 10.30 32.29 -2.14
N GLU A 767 10.55 33.43 -1.48
CA GLU A 767 11.40 33.43 -0.27
C GLU A 767 10.71 32.73 0.90
N LYS A 768 9.41 32.96 1.12
CA LYS A 768 8.67 32.20 2.14
C LYS A 768 8.53 30.73 1.76
N ALA A 769 8.29 30.42 0.48
CA ALA A 769 8.25 29.04 0.01
C ALA A 769 9.58 28.32 0.33
N LYS A 770 10.71 28.97 0.03
CA LYS A 770 12.05 28.45 0.32
C LYS A 770 12.30 28.28 1.82
N GLU A 771 11.95 29.26 2.65
CA GLU A 771 12.11 29.18 4.11
C GLU A 771 11.36 27.96 4.70
N LEU A 772 10.11 27.77 4.28
CA LEU A 772 9.29 26.63 4.70
C LEU A 772 9.84 25.31 4.14
N GLU A 773 10.23 25.26 2.87
CA GLU A 773 10.78 24.05 2.22
C GLU A 773 12.10 23.58 2.83
N VAL A 774 13.00 24.51 3.17
CA VAL A 774 14.25 24.20 3.89
C VAL A 774 13.93 23.60 5.25
N THR A 775 13.01 24.21 6.01
CA THR A 775 12.57 23.71 7.32
C THR A 775 11.97 22.30 7.20
N VAL A 776 11.12 22.06 6.20
CA VAL A 776 10.52 20.74 5.94
C VAL A 776 11.60 19.72 5.60
N LEU A 777 12.55 20.06 4.72
CA LEU A 777 13.60 19.15 4.28
C LEU A 777 14.53 18.77 5.45
N GLU A 778 14.96 19.72 6.26
CA GLU A 778 15.80 19.48 7.44
C GLU A 778 15.09 18.57 8.46
N LYS A 779 13.85 18.90 8.82
CA LYS A 779 13.07 18.12 9.80
C LYS A 779 12.76 16.70 9.28
N ARG A 780 12.35 16.55 8.01
CA ARG A 780 12.10 15.22 7.41
C ARG A 780 13.36 14.38 7.28
N THR A 781 14.50 14.99 6.94
CA THR A 781 15.78 14.28 6.87
C THR A 781 16.15 13.72 8.23
N LYS A 782 15.97 14.49 9.30
CA LYS A 782 16.24 14.03 10.68
C LYS A 782 15.29 12.92 11.14
N LEU A 783 14.00 13.01 10.76
CA LEU A 783 12.97 12.07 11.23
C LEU A 783 12.91 10.77 10.42
N LEU A 784 12.95 10.87 9.09
CA LEU A 784 12.66 9.76 8.16
C LEU A 784 13.89 9.31 7.38
N GLY A 785 14.98 10.09 7.41
CA GLY A 785 16.16 9.87 6.59
C GLY A 785 16.08 10.53 5.21
N GLU A 786 17.23 10.59 4.54
CA GLU A 786 17.36 11.27 3.24
C GLU A 786 16.70 10.52 2.08
N ASP A 787 16.61 9.20 2.17
CA ASP A 787 16.13 8.34 1.07
C ASP A 787 14.61 8.16 1.10
N HIS A 788 13.93 8.60 2.16
CA HIS A 788 12.49 8.44 2.30
C HIS A 788 11.73 9.20 1.20
N PRO A 789 10.67 8.62 0.58
CA PRO A 789 9.93 9.25 -0.53
C PRO A 789 9.43 10.67 -0.23
N GLY A 790 8.96 10.91 1.00
CA GLY A 790 8.53 12.23 1.47
C GLY A 790 9.66 13.25 1.63
N THR A 791 10.89 12.81 1.95
CA THR A 791 12.07 13.68 2.02
C THR A 791 12.51 14.08 0.61
N LEU A 792 12.53 13.12 -0.32
CA LEU A 792 12.83 13.36 -1.73
C LEU A 792 11.79 14.28 -2.40
N MET A 793 10.52 14.21 -1.97
CA MET A 793 9.49 15.16 -2.39
C MET A 793 9.78 16.59 -1.93
N ALA A 794 10.15 16.77 -0.65
CA ALA A 794 10.52 18.10 -0.13
C ALA A 794 11.75 18.67 -0.86
N MET A 795 12.76 17.84 -1.12
CA MET A 795 13.95 18.21 -1.86
C MET A 795 13.63 18.63 -3.31
N GLY A 796 12.74 17.90 -3.98
CA GLY A 796 12.28 18.24 -5.33
C GLY A 796 11.49 19.55 -5.39
N ASN A 797 10.65 19.83 -4.38
CA ASN A 797 9.93 21.10 -4.27
C ASN A 797 10.91 22.26 -4.06
N LEU A 798 11.87 22.11 -3.14
CA LEU A 798 12.94 23.08 -2.90
C LEU A 798 13.74 23.36 -4.18
N ALA A 799 14.07 22.32 -4.95
CA ALA A 799 14.76 22.47 -6.23
C ALA A 799 13.93 23.29 -7.24
N GLY A 800 12.62 23.03 -7.30
CA GLY A 800 11.68 23.83 -8.09
C GLY A 800 11.68 25.31 -7.68
N THR A 801 11.67 25.60 -6.38
CA THR A 801 11.74 26.97 -5.87
C THR A 801 13.08 27.65 -6.17
N HIS A 802 14.21 26.94 -6.03
CA HIS A 802 15.52 27.45 -6.48
C HIS A 802 15.53 27.77 -7.99
N SER A 803 14.89 26.94 -8.80
CA SER A 803 14.72 27.19 -10.24
C SER A 803 13.89 28.45 -10.50
N LYS A 804 12.79 28.68 -9.75
CA LYS A 804 11.99 29.90 -9.84
C LYS A 804 12.74 31.15 -9.36
N LEU A 805 13.69 31.02 -8.43
CA LEU A 805 14.60 32.08 -7.97
C LEU A 805 15.81 32.29 -8.90
N GLY A 806 15.93 31.54 -9.99
CA GLY A 806 17.03 31.66 -10.96
C GLY A 806 18.33 30.96 -10.57
N ASP A 807 18.36 30.24 -9.44
CA ASP A 807 19.50 29.41 -9.01
C ASP A 807 19.42 28.01 -9.65
N PHE A 808 19.57 27.99 -10.98
CA PHE A 808 19.43 26.77 -11.78
C PHE A 808 20.51 25.72 -11.48
N ALA A 809 21.69 26.14 -11.02
CA ALA A 809 22.77 25.24 -10.66
C ALA A 809 22.40 24.41 -9.41
N LYS A 810 21.88 25.07 -8.36
CA LYS A 810 21.42 24.37 -7.17
C LYS A 810 20.17 23.52 -7.45
N ALA A 811 19.24 24.03 -8.26
CA ALA A 811 18.08 23.26 -8.69
C ALA A 811 18.50 21.95 -9.38
N LYS A 812 19.44 22.01 -10.33
CA LYS A 812 19.97 20.84 -11.03
C LYS A 812 20.66 19.85 -10.09
N GLU A 813 21.49 20.32 -9.16
CA GLU A 813 22.17 19.47 -8.17
C GLU A 813 21.16 18.66 -7.33
N LEU A 814 20.12 19.33 -6.82
CA LEU A 814 19.06 18.70 -6.04
C LEU A 814 18.22 17.75 -6.91
N GLU A 815 17.82 18.15 -8.12
CA GLU A 815 17.01 17.33 -9.02
C GLU A 815 17.72 16.06 -9.49
N VAL A 816 19.03 16.12 -9.75
CA VAL A 816 19.85 14.93 -10.06
C VAL A 816 19.85 13.97 -8.88
N THR A 817 20.08 14.50 -7.67
CA THR A 817 20.06 13.69 -6.43
C THR A 817 18.70 13.03 -6.22
N VAL A 818 17.60 13.76 -6.41
CA VAL A 818 16.23 13.24 -6.29
C VAL A 818 15.97 12.16 -7.35
N LEU A 819 16.35 12.38 -8.61
CA LEU A 819 16.14 11.41 -9.68
C LEU A 819 16.91 10.11 -9.43
N GLU A 820 18.18 10.20 -9.03
CA GLU A 820 19.01 9.03 -8.72
C GLU A 820 18.45 8.22 -7.54
N LYS A 821 18.11 8.89 -6.43
CA LYS A 821 17.55 8.23 -5.24
C LYS A 821 16.17 7.62 -5.51
N ARG A 822 15.28 8.33 -6.20
CA ARG A 822 13.95 7.78 -6.58
C ARG A 822 14.05 6.63 -7.55
N THR A 823 14.98 6.66 -8.49
CA THR A 823 15.20 5.55 -9.43
C THR A 823 15.60 4.28 -8.69
N LYS A 824 16.48 4.39 -7.67
CA LYS A 824 16.88 3.25 -6.84
C LYS A 824 15.74 2.73 -5.95
N LEU A 825 14.93 3.63 -5.38
CA LEU A 825 13.89 3.26 -4.41
C LEU A 825 12.60 2.78 -5.06
N LEU A 826 12.10 3.50 -6.07
CA LEU A 826 10.78 3.31 -6.67
C LEU A 826 10.84 2.71 -8.08
N GLY A 827 12.02 2.72 -8.70
CA GLY A 827 12.21 2.32 -10.10
C GLY A 827 12.01 3.47 -11.09
N GLU A 828 12.45 3.25 -12.33
CA GLU A 828 12.42 4.25 -13.40
C GLU A 828 11.03 4.53 -13.97
N ASP A 829 10.08 3.62 -13.78
CA ASP A 829 8.72 3.71 -14.31
C ASP A 829 7.74 4.27 -13.27
N HIS A 830 8.18 4.60 -12.06
CA HIS A 830 7.30 5.17 -11.05
C HIS A 830 6.89 6.62 -11.42
N PRO A 831 5.62 7.02 -11.27
CA PRO A 831 5.15 8.37 -11.64
C PRO A 831 5.97 9.51 -11.02
N ASP A 832 6.38 9.38 -9.75
CA ASP A 832 7.19 10.39 -9.07
C ASP A 832 8.65 10.45 -9.57
N THR A 833 9.20 9.34 -10.06
CA THR A 833 10.53 9.31 -10.71
C THR A 833 10.46 10.02 -12.06
N VAL A 834 9.41 9.74 -12.83
CA VAL A 834 9.15 10.39 -14.12
C VAL A 834 8.89 11.89 -13.95
N MET A 835 8.22 12.30 -12.87
CA MET A 835 8.07 13.71 -12.53
C MET A 835 9.41 14.39 -12.22
N ALA A 836 10.28 13.75 -11.43
CA ALA A 836 11.62 14.28 -11.16
C ALA A 836 12.45 14.43 -12.44
N MET A 837 12.37 13.46 -13.35
CA MET A 837 12.99 13.54 -14.67
C MET A 837 12.46 14.72 -15.51
N GLY A 838 11.14 14.97 -15.46
CA GLY A 838 10.51 16.11 -16.12
C GLY A 838 10.99 17.46 -15.58
N ASN A 839 11.11 17.59 -14.26
CA ASN A 839 11.63 18.79 -13.62
C ASN A 839 13.10 19.05 -14.00
N LEU A 840 13.94 18.00 -13.94
CA LEU A 840 15.33 18.08 -14.40
C LEU A 840 15.43 18.49 -15.87
N ALA A 841 14.54 17.99 -16.73
CA ALA A 841 14.50 18.39 -18.12
C ALA A 841 14.11 19.87 -18.29
N ALA A 842 13.16 20.36 -17.49
CA ALA A 842 12.80 21.78 -17.47
C ALA A 842 13.98 22.66 -17.02
N THR A 843 14.73 22.25 -16.00
CA THR A 843 15.94 22.96 -15.54
C THR A 843 17.05 22.95 -16.59
N HIS A 844 17.30 21.83 -17.28
CA HIS A 844 18.20 21.81 -18.45
C HIS A 844 17.75 22.77 -19.55
N SER A 845 16.44 22.88 -19.80
CA SER A 845 15.88 23.86 -20.75
C SER A 845 16.05 25.31 -20.28
N LYS A 846 16.18 25.56 -18.98
CA LYS A 846 16.49 26.90 -18.42
C LYS A 846 17.99 27.21 -18.44
N LEU A 847 18.84 26.19 -18.38
CA LEU A 847 20.29 26.26 -18.55
C LEU A 847 20.74 26.28 -20.02
N GLY A 848 19.81 26.26 -20.98
CA GLY A 848 20.13 26.29 -22.41
C GLY A 848 20.57 24.94 -23.00
N ASP A 849 20.61 23.86 -22.21
CA ASP A 849 20.91 22.49 -22.64
C ASP A 849 19.70 21.85 -23.35
N PHE A 850 19.20 22.48 -24.42
CA PHE A 850 17.95 22.07 -25.08
C PHE A 850 17.98 20.64 -25.64
N ALA A 851 19.14 20.16 -26.09
CA ALA A 851 19.31 18.79 -26.56
C ALA A 851 19.04 17.77 -25.44
N LYS A 852 19.62 18.00 -24.25
CA LYS A 852 19.40 17.11 -23.10
C LYS A 852 17.98 17.24 -22.54
N ALA A 853 17.44 18.45 -22.51
CA ALA A 853 16.04 18.68 -22.15
C ALA A 853 15.08 17.90 -23.07
N LYS A 854 15.31 17.93 -24.38
CA LYS A 854 14.52 17.17 -25.36
C LYS A 854 14.62 15.66 -25.13
N GLU A 855 15.83 15.13 -24.95
CA GLU A 855 16.07 13.70 -24.68
C GLU A 855 15.26 13.23 -23.46
N LEU A 856 15.36 13.96 -22.35
CA LEU A 856 14.63 13.68 -21.12
C LEU A 856 13.10 13.83 -21.29
N GLN A 857 12.64 14.89 -21.96
CA GLN A 857 11.21 15.12 -22.18
C GLN A 857 10.56 14.05 -23.06
N VAL A 858 11.27 13.52 -24.06
CA VAL A 858 10.79 12.38 -24.87
C VAL A 858 10.62 11.14 -24.01
N MET A 859 11.60 10.82 -23.16
CA MET A 859 11.49 9.71 -22.20
C MET A 859 10.32 9.89 -21.23
N VAL A 860 10.15 11.10 -20.69
CA VAL A 860 9.04 11.44 -19.79
C VAL A 860 7.69 11.26 -20.48
N LEU A 861 7.54 11.74 -21.71
CA LEU A 861 6.32 11.60 -22.49
C LEU A 861 6.00 10.12 -22.74
N GLN A 862 6.96 9.33 -23.21
CA GLN A 862 6.77 7.90 -23.46
C GLN A 862 6.34 7.14 -22.18
N LYS A 863 7.02 7.38 -21.06
CA LYS A 863 6.70 6.74 -19.78
C LYS A 863 5.33 7.17 -19.25
N ARG A 864 5.00 8.46 -19.28
CA ARG A 864 3.67 8.96 -18.84
C ARG A 864 2.53 8.42 -19.71
N THR A 865 2.72 8.36 -21.02
CA THR A 865 1.73 7.77 -21.93
C THR A 865 1.44 6.31 -21.58
N LYS A 866 2.48 5.52 -21.26
CA LYS A 866 2.32 4.12 -20.85
C LYS A 866 1.62 3.98 -19.50
N LEU A 867 1.93 4.83 -18.52
CA LEU A 867 1.44 4.72 -17.14
C LEU A 867 0.04 5.30 -16.93
N LEU A 868 -0.21 6.47 -17.50
CA LEU A 868 -1.40 7.29 -17.22
C LEU A 868 -2.34 7.40 -18.43
N GLY A 869 -1.87 6.99 -19.61
CA GLY A 869 -2.56 7.19 -20.88
C GLY A 869 -2.24 8.52 -21.54
N GLU A 870 -2.58 8.64 -22.82
CA GLU A 870 -2.31 9.83 -23.63
C GLU A 870 -3.17 11.04 -23.25
N ASP A 871 -4.36 10.80 -22.72
CA ASP A 871 -5.33 11.85 -22.42
C ASP A 871 -5.14 12.41 -20.99
N HIS A 872 -4.25 11.85 -20.18
CA HIS A 872 -4.04 12.31 -18.80
C HIS A 872 -3.44 13.74 -18.78
N PRO A 873 -3.92 14.64 -17.90
CA PRO A 873 -3.45 16.03 -17.84
C PRO A 873 -1.92 16.17 -17.73
N GLY A 874 -1.29 15.30 -16.93
CA GLY A 874 0.17 15.26 -16.79
C GLY A 874 0.91 14.81 -18.06
N THR A 875 0.30 13.95 -18.89
CA THR A 875 0.89 13.54 -20.19
C THR A 875 0.82 14.69 -21.18
N LEU A 876 -0.32 15.38 -21.24
CA LEU A 876 -0.52 16.56 -22.09
C LEU A 876 0.42 17.72 -21.70
N MET A 877 0.67 17.91 -20.40
CA MET A 877 1.67 18.87 -19.92
C MET A 877 3.09 18.50 -20.38
N ALA A 878 3.46 17.21 -20.34
CA ALA A 878 4.75 16.76 -20.85
C ALA A 878 4.90 16.99 -22.36
N MET A 879 3.82 16.76 -23.13
CA MET A 879 3.77 17.09 -24.56
C MET A 879 3.95 18.59 -24.80
N GLY A 880 3.27 19.45 -24.04
CA GLY A 880 3.41 20.90 -24.14
C GLY A 880 4.83 21.37 -23.81
N ASN A 881 5.46 20.81 -22.78
CA ASN A 881 6.85 21.11 -22.43
C ASN A 881 7.83 20.67 -23.54
N LEU A 882 7.58 19.51 -24.16
CA LEU A 882 8.35 19.05 -25.33
C LEU A 882 8.17 19.98 -26.53
N ALA A 883 6.93 20.42 -26.80
CA ALA A 883 6.64 21.39 -27.86
C ALA A 883 7.37 22.72 -27.63
N ALA A 884 7.37 23.22 -26.39
CA ALA A 884 8.12 24.42 -26.02
C ALA A 884 9.63 24.26 -26.26
N THR A 885 10.22 23.09 -25.96
CA THR A 885 11.63 22.80 -26.25
C THR A 885 11.91 22.70 -27.76
N HIS A 886 11.03 22.06 -28.54
CA HIS A 886 11.13 22.08 -30.01
C HIS A 886 11.09 23.51 -30.56
N SER A 887 10.21 24.36 -30.02
CA SER A 887 10.15 25.79 -30.35
C SER A 887 11.47 26.51 -30.03
N LYS A 888 12.11 26.22 -28.89
CA LYS A 888 13.44 26.79 -28.54
C LYS A 888 14.57 26.26 -29.41
N LEU A 889 14.44 25.06 -29.98
CA LEU A 889 15.35 24.49 -30.97
C LEU A 889 15.05 24.97 -32.41
N GLY A 890 14.06 25.85 -32.60
CA GLY A 890 13.69 26.38 -33.91
C GLY A 890 12.80 25.45 -34.75
N ASP A 891 12.45 24.26 -34.24
CA ASP A 891 11.56 23.31 -34.91
C ASP A 891 10.09 23.67 -34.65
N PHE A 892 9.67 24.81 -35.20
CA PHE A 892 8.33 25.35 -34.99
C PHE A 892 7.22 24.49 -35.61
N ALA A 893 7.53 23.74 -36.67
CA ALA A 893 6.58 22.82 -37.30
C ALA A 893 6.22 21.67 -36.34
N LYS A 894 7.22 21.04 -35.70
CA LYS A 894 6.96 19.98 -34.71
C LYS A 894 6.32 20.52 -33.44
N ALA A 895 6.73 21.72 -32.98
CA ALA A 895 6.09 22.39 -31.85
C ALA A 895 4.59 22.59 -32.11
N LYS A 896 4.23 23.10 -33.30
CA LYS A 896 2.83 23.28 -33.72
C LYS A 896 2.05 21.96 -33.76
N GLU A 897 2.63 20.90 -34.34
CA GLU A 897 1.98 19.58 -34.40
C GLU A 897 1.63 19.04 -33.00
N LEU A 898 2.58 19.13 -32.06
CA LEU A 898 2.38 18.72 -30.67
C LEU A 898 1.35 19.60 -29.95
N GLU A 899 1.42 20.93 -30.11
CA GLU A 899 0.49 21.88 -29.50
C GLU A 899 -0.95 21.70 -30.00
N VAL A 900 -1.15 21.43 -31.29
CA VAL A 900 -2.47 21.09 -31.86
C VAL A 900 -3.01 19.81 -31.21
N THR A 901 -2.18 18.77 -31.10
CA THR A 901 -2.59 17.52 -30.45
C THR A 901 -2.97 17.73 -28.98
N VAL A 902 -2.21 18.55 -28.25
CA VAL A 902 -2.51 18.90 -26.86
C VAL A 902 -3.85 19.64 -26.78
N LEU A 903 -4.07 20.64 -27.65
CA LEU A 903 -5.30 21.42 -27.68
C LEU A 903 -6.53 20.54 -27.97
N GLU A 904 -6.46 19.66 -28.97
CA GLU A 904 -7.56 18.74 -29.31
C GLU A 904 -7.92 17.82 -28.12
N LYS A 905 -6.92 17.21 -27.49
CA LYS A 905 -7.12 16.30 -26.35
C LYS A 905 -7.61 17.04 -25.10
N GLN A 906 -7.03 18.19 -24.77
CA GLN A 906 -7.48 19.00 -23.62
C GLN A 906 -8.89 19.52 -23.81
N THR A 907 -9.26 19.94 -25.03
CA THR A 907 -10.62 20.38 -25.36
C THR A 907 -11.63 19.27 -25.11
N LYS A 908 -11.30 18.03 -25.50
CA LYS A 908 -12.16 16.87 -25.27
C LYS A 908 -12.28 16.50 -23.79
N LEU A 909 -11.18 16.61 -23.03
CA LEU A 909 -11.12 16.18 -21.62
C LEU A 909 -11.72 17.21 -20.66
N LEU A 910 -11.34 18.48 -20.82
CA LEU A 910 -11.61 19.56 -19.87
C LEU A 910 -12.65 20.55 -20.39
N GLY A 911 -12.97 20.50 -21.69
CA GLY A 911 -13.78 21.50 -22.38
C GLY A 911 -12.95 22.65 -22.93
N GLU A 912 -13.55 23.41 -23.84
CA GLU A 912 -12.90 24.54 -24.51
C GLU A 912 -12.62 25.74 -23.60
N ASP A 913 -13.38 25.87 -22.50
CA ASP A 913 -13.32 27.04 -21.61
C ASP A 913 -12.40 26.80 -20.40
N HIS A 914 -11.79 25.62 -20.27
CA HIS A 914 -10.92 25.32 -19.14
C HIS A 914 -9.59 26.10 -19.21
N PRO A 915 -9.07 26.64 -18.07
CA PRO A 915 -7.82 27.43 -18.06
C PRO A 915 -6.63 26.78 -18.78
N ASN A 916 -6.40 25.48 -18.54
CA ASN A 916 -5.35 24.72 -19.24
C ASN A 916 -5.55 24.64 -20.77
N THR A 917 -6.79 24.47 -21.24
CA THR A 917 -7.11 24.45 -22.68
C THR A 917 -6.81 25.82 -23.30
N LEU A 918 -7.22 26.90 -22.62
CA LEU A 918 -6.96 28.27 -23.06
C LEU A 918 -5.46 28.62 -23.06
N MET A 919 -4.70 28.08 -22.10
CA MET A 919 -3.25 28.18 -22.10
C MET A 919 -2.63 27.44 -23.31
N ALA A 920 -3.15 26.28 -23.70
CA ALA A 920 -2.70 25.59 -24.91
C ALA A 920 -3.00 26.39 -26.19
N VAL A 921 -4.15 27.06 -26.27
CA VAL A 921 -4.47 28.00 -27.36
C VAL A 921 -3.47 29.16 -27.39
N GLY A 922 -3.14 29.74 -26.23
CA GLY A 922 -2.14 30.81 -26.12
C GLY A 922 -0.74 30.39 -26.57
N ASN A 923 -0.30 29.19 -26.19
CA ASN A 923 0.98 28.63 -26.64
C ASN A 923 0.99 28.43 -28.17
N LEU A 924 -0.09 27.86 -28.72
CA LEU A 924 -0.26 27.69 -30.16
C LEU A 924 -0.26 29.04 -30.90
N ALA A 925 -0.91 30.07 -30.36
CA ALA A 925 -0.87 31.43 -30.90
C ALA A 925 0.55 32.00 -30.90
N GLY A 926 1.31 31.78 -29.83
CA GLY A 926 2.73 32.12 -29.75
C GLY A 926 3.58 31.42 -30.82
N THR A 927 3.32 30.15 -31.11
CA THR A 927 4.01 29.40 -32.18
C THR A 927 3.61 29.90 -33.57
N HIS A 928 2.33 30.19 -33.82
CA HIS A 928 1.90 30.86 -35.06
C HIS A 928 2.59 32.21 -35.25
N SER A 929 2.73 32.99 -34.18
CA SER A 929 3.45 34.26 -34.19
C SER A 929 4.95 34.08 -34.54
N LYS A 930 5.60 33.00 -34.08
CA LYS A 930 6.99 32.66 -34.45
C LYS A 930 7.13 32.13 -35.88
N LEU A 931 6.06 31.58 -36.45
CA LEU A 931 5.94 31.21 -37.86
C LEU A 931 5.53 32.39 -38.77
N GLY A 932 5.39 33.61 -38.21
CA GLY A 932 5.02 34.81 -38.96
C GLY A 932 3.54 34.91 -39.32
N ASP A 933 2.70 33.98 -38.86
CA ASP A 933 1.25 33.98 -39.06
C ASP A 933 0.55 34.82 -37.97
N PHE A 934 0.81 36.12 -38.00
CA PHE A 934 0.32 37.06 -36.99
C PHE A 934 -1.21 37.22 -37.01
N ALA A 935 -1.84 37.04 -38.17
CA ALA A 935 -3.29 37.09 -38.28
C ALA A 935 -3.94 35.94 -37.52
N LYS A 936 -3.43 34.70 -37.66
CA LYS A 936 -3.94 33.57 -36.91
C LYS A 936 -3.61 33.65 -35.43
N ALA A 937 -2.41 34.12 -35.08
CA ALA A 937 -2.05 34.37 -33.67
C ALA A 937 -3.05 35.33 -33.00
N LYS A 938 -3.38 36.45 -33.68
CA LYS A 938 -4.37 37.42 -33.22
C LYS A 938 -5.76 36.79 -33.06
N GLU A 939 -6.23 36.02 -34.03
CA GLU A 939 -7.54 35.35 -33.98
C GLU A 939 -7.66 34.43 -32.74
N LEU A 940 -6.62 33.64 -32.47
CA LEU A 940 -6.56 32.74 -31.32
C LEU A 940 -6.49 33.52 -30.00
N GLU A 941 -5.65 34.56 -29.91
CA GLU A 941 -5.50 35.39 -28.70
C GLU A 941 -6.78 36.17 -28.36
N VAL A 942 -7.51 36.68 -29.36
CA VAL A 942 -8.83 37.32 -29.17
C VAL A 942 -9.81 36.31 -28.59
N THR A 943 -9.85 35.08 -29.14
CA THR A 943 -10.72 34.01 -28.65
C THR A 943 -10.42 33.66 -27.18
N VAL A 944 -9.13 33.58 -26.80
CA VAL A 944 -8.72 33.33 -25.42
C VAL A 944 -9.17 34.47 -24.51
N LEU A 945 -8.91 35.72 -24.89
CA LEU A 945 -9.29 36.89 -24.10
C LEU A 945 -10.81 36.97 -23.88
N GLU A 946 -11.62 36.75 -24.91
CA GLU A 946 -13.09 36.76 -24.81
C GLU A 946 -13.59 35.66 -23.87
N LYS A 947 -13.09 34.42 -24.02
CA LYS A 947 -13.49 33.30 -23.18
C LYS A 947 -13.08 33.48 -21.72
N GLN A 948 -11.83 33.88 -21.46
CA GLN A 948 -11.35 34.13 -20.09
C GLN A 948 -12.08 35.30 -19.43
N THR A 949 -12.37 36.37 -20.18
CA THR A 949 -13.17 37.50 -19.68
C THR A 949 -14.55 37.04 -19.22
N LYS A 950 -15.21 36.17 -19.98
CA LYS A 950 -16.52 35.62 -19.63
C LYS A 950 -16.47 34.68 -18.42
N LEU A 951 -15.43 33.86 -18.31
CA LEU A 951 -15.32 32.81 -17.30
C LEU A 951 -14.80 33.34 -15.95
N LEU A 952 -13.74 34.15 -16.00
CA LEU A 952 -12.95 34.59 -14.83
C LEU A 952 -13.17 36.06 -14.49
N GLY A 953 -13.74 36.83 -15.42
CA GLY A 953 -13.87 38.29 -15.32
C GLY A 953 -12.66 39.04 -15.87
N GLU A 954 -12.86 40.32 -16.19
CA GLU A 954 -11.85 41.19 -16.80
C GLU A 954 -10.63 41.46 -15.91
N ASP A 955 -10.79 41.33 -14.59
CA ASP A 955 -9.74 41.65 -13.62
C ASP A 955 -8.92 40.42 -13.21
N HIS A 956 -9.24 39.22 -13.71
CA HIS A 956 -8.50 38.01 -13.37
C HIS A 956 -7.07 38.03 -13.95
N PRO A 957 -6.03 37.58 -13.21
CA PRO A 957 -4.64 37.59 -13.67
C PRO A 957 -4.43 36.99 -15.07
N ASP A 958 -5.03 35.83 -15.32
CA ASP A 958 -4.91 35.13 -16.62
C ASP A 958 -5.54 35.93 -17.77
N THR A 959 -6.69 36.57 -17.55
CA THR A 959 -7.36 37.41 -18.54
C THR A 959 -6.49 38.61 -18.90
N VAL A 960 -5.89 39.23 -17.89
CA VAL A 960 -4.98 40.36 -18.08
C VAL A 960 -3.69 39.93 -18.80
N MET A 961 -3.19 38.73 -18.53
CA MET A 961 -2.06 38.14 -19.27
C MET A 961 -2.39 37.89 -20.74
N ALA A 962 -3.58 37.34 -21.06
CA ALA A 962 -4.02 37.16 -22.44
C ALA A 962 -4.12 38.49 -23.19
N MET A 963 -4.59 39.55 -22.52
CA MET A 963 -4.61 40.91 -23.07
C MET A 963 -3.21 41.43 -23.39
N GLY A 964 -2.22 41.15 -22.52
CA GLY A 964 -0.82 41.48 -22.76
C GLY A 964 -0.21 40.74 -23.96
N ASN A 965 -0.54 39.47 -24.14
CA ASN A 965 -0.11 38.69 -25.31
C ASN A 965 -0.70 39.26 -26.61
N LEU A 966 -2.00 39.59 -26.59
CA LEU A 966 -2.68 40.25 -27.72
C LEU A 966 -2.02 41.59 -28.06
N ALA A 967 -1.66 42.39 -27.05
CA ALA A 967 -0.94 43.64 -27.25
C ALA A 967 0.42 43.44 -27.93
N ALA A 968 1.17 42.41 -27.52
CA ALA A 968 2.42 42.04 -28.16
C ALA A 968 2.25 41.65 -29.63
N THR A 969 1.16 40.95 -29.98
CA THR A 969 0.83 40.61 -31.38
C THR A 969 0.43 41.84 -32.20
N HIS A 970 -0.36 42.76 -31.65
CA HIS A 970 -0.63 44.06 -32.29
C HIS A 970 0.67 44.84 -32.55
N SER A 971 1.60 44.82 -31.60
CA SER A 971 2.93 45.43 -31.73
C SER A 971 3.77 44.76 -32.84
N LYS A 972 3.57 43.48 -33.16
CA LYS A 972 4.23 42.80 -34.29
C LYS A 972 3.57 43.10 -35.63
N LEU A 973 2.26 43.37 -35.63
CA LEU A 973 1.50 43.83 -36.80
C LEU A 973 1.76 45.30 -37.15
N GLY A 974 2.49 46.03 -36.30
CA GLY A 974 2.76 47.46 -36.48
C GLY A 974 1.69 48.39 -35.92
N ASP A 975 0.62 47.85 -35.32
CA ASP A 975 -0.43 48.61 -34.66
C ASP A 975 0.00 49.00 -33.23
N PHE A 976 1.02 49.86 -33.16
CA PHE A 976 1.62 50.28 -31.90
C PHE A 976 0.67 51.11 -31.02
N ALA A 977 -0.29 51.81 -31.64
CA ALA A 977 -1.30 52.58 -30.91
C ALA A 977 -2.22 51.65 -30.13
N LYS A 978 -2.75 50.59 -30.76
CA LYS A 978 -3.59 49.61 -30.05
C LYS A 978 -2.80 48.77 -29.05
N ALA A 979 -1.56 48.41 -29.38
CA ALA A 979 -0.67 47.74 -28.44
C ALA A 979 -0.47 48.56 -27.15
N LYS A 980 -0.22 49.87 -27.29
CA LYS A 980 -0.08 50.79 -26.16
C LYS A 980 -1.37 50.88 -25.34
N GLU A 981 -2.54 51.02 -25.98
CA GLU A 981 -3.84 51.10 -25.30
C GLU A 981 -4.09 49.85 -24.42
N LEU A 982 -3.84 48.66 -24.98
CA LEU A 982 -3.96 47.39 -24.25
C LEU A 982 -2.92 47.28 -23.12
N GLU A 983 -1.65 47.60 -23.38
CA GLU A 983 -0.58 47.52 -22.37
C GLU A 983 -0.79 48.49 -21.18
N VAL A 984 -1.35 49.69 -21.43
CA VAL A 984 -1.75 50.62 -20.36
C VAL A 984 -2.85 49.99 -19.51
N THR A 985 -3.88 49.43 -20.15
CA THR A 985 -4.99 48.76 -19.45
C THR A 985 -4.49 47.57 -18.62
N VAL A 986 -3.58 46.78 -19.16
CA VAL A 986 -2.92 45.65 -18.46
C VAL A 986 -2.16 46.14 -17.23
N LEU A 987 -1.34 47.19 -17.37
CA LEU A 987 -0.57 47.75 -16.28
C LEU A 987 -1.47 48.30 -15.16
N GLU A 988 -2.54 49.03 -15.51
CA GLU A 988 -3.51 49.56 -14.55
C GLU A 988 -4.22 48.44 -13.78
N LYS A 989 -4.74 47.42 -14.49
CA LYS A 989 -5.43 46.28 -13.87
C LYS A 989 -4.48 45.48 -12.96
N GLN A 990 -3.27 45.17 -13.41
CA GLN A 990 -2.30 44.44 -12.58
C GLN A 990 -1.84 45.25 -11.37
N THR A 991 -1.67 46.56 -11.52
CA THR A 991 -1.32 47.43 -10.39
C THR A 991 -2.41 47.42 -9.33
N LYS A 992 -3.68 47.47 -9.74
CA LYS A 992 -4.83 47.41 -8.81
C LYS A 992 -4.97 46.04 -8.15
N LEU A 993 -4.75 44.95 -8.89
CA LEU A 993 -4.99 43.59 -8.42
C LEU A 993 -3.84 43.04 -7.57
N LEU A 994 -2.61 43.24 -8.02
CA LEU A 994 -1.41 42.59 -7.47
C LEU A 994 -0.47 43.59 -6.75
N GLY A 995 -0.69 44.90 -6.97
CA GLY A 995 0.19 45.96 -6.48
C GLY A 995 1.30 46.33 -7.47
N GLU A 996 1.91 47.50 -7.24
CA GLU A 996 2.94 48.05 -8.13
C GLU A 996 4.28 47.28 -8.11
N ASP A 997 4.55 46.53 -7.05
CA ASP A 997 5.79 45.77 -6.86
C ASP A 997 5.62 44.30 -7.28
N HIS A 998 4.47 43.87 -7.79
CA HIS A 998 4.30 42.48 -8.23
C HIS A 998 5.11 42.19 -9.51
N PRO A 999 5.79 41.03 -9.64
CA PRO A 999 6.61 40.70 -10.81
C PRO A 999 5.87 40.82 -12.15
N ASP A 1000 4.60 40.44 -12.22
CA ASP A 1000 3.80 40.55 -13.44
C ASP A 1000 3.48 42.01 -13.79
N THR A 1001 3.17 42.87 -12.80
CA THR A 1001 2.98 44.32 -13.00
C THR A 1001 4.26 44.95 -13.56
N VAL A 1002 5.41 44.55 -13.03
CA VAL A 1002 6.72 45.03 -13.50
C VAL A 1002 7.03 44.53 -14.92
N MET A 1003 6.58 43.32 -15.27
CA MET A 1003 6.68 42.81 -16.65
C MET A 1003 5.79 43.62 -17.61
N ALA A 1004 4.54 43.91 -17.27
CA ALA A 1004 3.67 44.74 -18.09
C ALA A 1004 4.25 46.14 -18.30
N MET A 1005 4.83 46.74 -17.25
CA MET A 1005 5.54 48.02 -17.35
C MET A 1005 6.71 47.96 -18.32
N GLY A 1006 7.47 46.85 -18.34
CA GLY A 1006 8.56 46.63 -19.29
C GLY A 1006 8.09 46.46 -20.73
N ASN A 1007 6.96 45.78 -20.95
CA ASN A 1007 6.36 45.66 -22.28
C ASN A 1007 5.87 47.03 -22.79
N LEU A 1008 5.20 47.80 -21.94
CA LEU A 1008 4.80 49.17 -22.24
C LEU A 1008 6.01 50.06 -22.58
N ALA A 1009 7.11 49.94 -21.84
CA ALA A 1009 8.36 50.64 -22.15
C ALA A 1009 8.90 50.28 -23.54
N ALA A 1010 8.85 48.99 -23.90
CA ALA A 1010 9.28 48.53 -25.23
C ALA A 1010 8.37 49.09 -26.35
N THR A 1011 7.06 49.18 -26.13
CA THR A 1011 6.13 49.76 -27.11
C THR A 1011 6.32 51.28 -27.25
N HIS A 1012 6.51 52.03 -26.16
CA HIS A 1012 6.91 53.44 -26.23
C HIS A 1012 8.21 53.63 -27.03
N SER A 1013 9.18 52.73 -26.85
CA SER A 1013 10.42 52.73 -27.62
C SER A 1013 10.21 52.43 -29.11
N LYS A 1014 9.15 51.70 -29.51
CA LYS A 1014 8.80 51.49 -30.92
C LYS A 1014 8.04 52.68 -31.52
N LEU A 1015 7.26 53.39 -30.70
CA LEU A 1015 6.59 54.65 -31.06
C LEU A 1015 7.54 55.85 -31.17
N GLY A 1016 8.82 55.68 -30.84
CA GLY A 1016 9.82 56.76 -30.84
C GLY A 1016 9.83 57.63 -29.57
N ASP A 1017 8.97 57.33 -28.59
CA ASP A 1017 8.95 58.01 -27.29
C ASP A 1017 10.01 57.41 -26.35
N PHE A 1018 11.27 57.67 -26.68
CA PHE A 1018 12.42 57.12 -25.96
C PHE A 1018 12.57 57.69 -24.54
N ALA A 1019 12.05 58.89 -24.28
CA ALA A 1019 12.07 59.51 -22.96
C ALA A 1019 11.17 58.73 -21.99
N LYS A 1020 9.92 58.45 -22.38
CA LYS A 1020 9.01 57.65 -21.54
C LYS A 1020 9.46 56.20 -21.44
N ALA A 1021 9.99 55.63 -22.51
CA ALA A 1021 10.59 54.29 -22.48
C ALA A 1021 11.73 54.19 -21.45
N LYS A 1022 12.60 55.21 -21.40
CA LYS A 1022 13.70 55.27 -20.42
C LYS A 1022 13.16 55.35 -18.99
N GLU A 1023 12.19 56.22 -18.73
CA GLU A 1023 11.56 56.37 -17.41
C GLU A 1023 10.98 55.06 -16.89
N LEU A 1024 10.14 54.40 -17.70
CA LEU A 1024 9.54 53.10 -17.37
C LEU A 1024 10.61 52.03 -17.16
N GLN A 1025 11.63 51.97 -18.01
CA GLN A 1025 12.67 50.96 -17.93
C GLN A 1025 13.57 51.11 -16.69
N VAL A 1026 13.80 52.35 -16.21
CA VAL A 1026 14.48 52.61 -14.94
C VAL A 1026 13.65 52.07 -13.77
N MET A 1027 12.34 52.34 -13.75
CA MET A 1027 11.44 51.84 -12.71
C MET A 1027 11.40 50.30 -12.72
N VAL A 1028 11.33 49.68 -13.90
CA VAL A 1028 11.37 48.21 -14.05
C VAL A 1028 12.66 47.64 -13.48
N LEU A 1029 13.82 48.22 -13.81
CA LEU A 1029 15.10 47.75 -13.31
C LEU A 1029 15.20 47.89 -11.79
N GLN A 1030 14.82 49.04 -11.23
CA GLN A 1030 14.84 49.27 -9.78
C GLN A 1030 13.94 48.29 -9.04
N LYS A 1031 12.69 48.09 -9.51
CA LYS A 1031 11.74 47.16 -8.89
C LYS A 1031 12.25 45.71 -8.98
N ARG A 1032 12.74 45.27 -10.15
CA ARG A 1032 13.30 43.90 -10.29
C ARG A 1032 14.53 43.67 -9.43
N THR A 1033 15.43 44.65 -9.34
CA THR A 1033 16.59 44.56 -8.44
C THR A 1033 16.16 44.41 -6.98
N LYS A 1034 15.13 45.14 -6.54
CA LYS A 1034 14.58 45.02 -5.19
C LYS A 1034 13.91 43.66 -4.94
N LEU A 1035 13.17 43.13 -5.93
CA LEU A 1035 12.35 41.92 -5.78
C LEU A 1035 13.13 40.62 -5.95
N LEU A 1036 14.00 40.56 -6.95
CA LEU A 1036 14.67 39.33 -7.40
C LEU A 1036 16.19 39.37 -7.19
N GLY A 1037 16.72 40.54 -6.79
CA GLY A 1037 18.16 40.78 -6.75
C GLY A 1037 18.75 41.17 -8.11
N GLU A 1038 19.99 41.66 -8.08
CA GLU A 1038 20.67 42.17 -9.27
C GLU A 1038 21.10 41.09 -10.26
N ASP A 1039 21.30 39.86 -9.78
CA ASP A 1039 21.86 38.77 -10.56
C ASP A 1039 20.78 37.89 -11.23
N HIS A 1040 19.51 38.08 -10.88
CA HIS A 1040 18.41 37.28 -11.45
C HIS A 1040 18.31 37.43 -12.98
N PRO A 1041 18.05 36.36 -13.75
CA PRO A 1041 17.96 36.41 -15.21
C PRO A 1041 17.03 37.51 -15.75
N ASP A 1042 15.87 37.71 -15.10
CA ASP A 1042 14.90 38.75 -15.47
C ASP A 1042 15.37 40.18 -15.14
N THR A 1043 16.15 40.37 -14.07
CA THR A 1043 16.78 41.67 -13.75
C THR A 1043 17.83 42.01 -14.81
N LEU A 1044 18.65 41.03 -15.18
CA LEU A 1044 19.64 41.18 -16.26
C LEU A 1044 18.98 41.44 -17.63
N MET A 1045 17.81 40.85 -17.89
CA MET A 1045 17.02 41.17 -19.07
C MET A 1045 16.53 42.62 -19.05
N ALA A 1046 16.01 43.11 -17.93
CA ALA A 1046 15.60 44.50 -17.80
C ALA A 1046 16.77 45.47 -17.95
N MET A 1047 17.95 45.14 -17.41
CA MET A 1047 19.16 45.91 -17.59
C MET A 1047 19.60 45.96 -19.06
N GLY A 1048 19.50 44.83 -19.77
CA GLY A 1048 19.77 44.78 -21.22
C GLY A 1048 18.80 45.61 -22.06
N ASN A 1049 17.50 45.60 -21.72
CA ASN A 1049 16.49 46.45 -22.37
C ASN A 1049 16.73 47.94 -22.07
N HIS A 1050 17.17 48.26 -20.85
CA HIS A 1050 17.60 49.61 -20.47
C HIS A 1050 18.77 50.09 -21.32
N ALA A 1051 19.80 49.26 -21.47
CA ALA A 1051 20.93 49.53 -22.34
C ALA A 1051 20.52 49.73 -23.80
N GLY A 1052 19.59 48.91 -24.29
CA GLY A 1052 19.02 49.06 -25.64
C GLY A 1052 18.29 50.39 -25.83
N THR A 1053 17.63 50.91 -24.81
CA THR A 1053 16.94 52.21 -24.85
C THR A 1053 17.94 53.37 -24.89
N HIS A 1054 19.00 53.32 -24.08
CA HIS A 1054 20.10 54.29 -24.16
C HIS A 1054 20.79 54.29 -25.52
N SER A 1055 21.00 53.11 -26.11
CA SER A 1055 21.55 53.00 -27.46
C SER A 1055 20.67 53.68 -28.51
N LYS A 1056 19.34 53.61 -28.39
CA LYS A 1056 18.41 54.32 -29.29
C LYS A 1056 18.37 55.84 -29.06
N LEU A 1057 18.70 56.29 -27.85
CA LEU A 1057 18.88 57.71 -27.51
C LEU A 1057 20.23 58.28 -27.97
N GLY A 1058 21.12 57.45 -28.53
CA GLY A 1058 22.48 57.83 -28.91
C GLY A 1058 23.49 57.82 -27.76
N ASP A 1059 23.07 57.45 -26.55
CA ASP A 1059 23.97 57.29 -25.39
C ASP A 1059 24.63 55.91 -25.41
N PHE A 1060 25.53 55.72 -26.38
CA PHE A 1060 26.22 54.45 -26.59
C PHE A 1060 27.23 54.12 -25.47
N ALA A 1061 27.72 55.13 -24.74
CA ALA A 1061 28.66 54.93 -23.64
C ALA A 1061 27.98 54.21 -22.47
N THR A 1062 26.84 54.72 -22.00
CA THR A 1062 26.06 54.06 -20.93
C THR A 1062 25.47 52.74 -21.41
N ALA A 1063 25.04 52.65 -22.68
CA ALA A 1063 24.58 51.38 -23.25
C ALA A 1063 25.67 50.29 -23.21
N LYS A 1064 26.91 50.64 -23.55
CA LYS A 1064 28.07 49.73 -23.49
C LYS A 1064 28.35 49.28 -22.07
N GLU A 1065 28.41 50.21 -21.11
CA GLU A 1065 28.66 49.89 -19.70
C GLU A 1065 27.65 48.87 -19.15
N LEU A 1066 26.35 49.15 -19.34
CA LEU A 1066 25.27 48.25 -18.91
C LEU A 1066 25.34 46.89 -19.62
N GLN A 1067 25.63 46.85 -20.92
CA GLN A 1067 25.75 45.60 -21.67
C GLN A 1067 26.95 44.75 -21.22
N VAL A 1068 28.07 45.39 -20.88
CA VAL A 1068 29.24 44.70 -20.30
C VAL A 1068 28.87 44.08 -18.95
N THR A 1069 28.18 44.84 -18.08
CA THR A 1069 27.69 44.30 -16.80
C THR A 1069 26.75 43.11 -17.01
N VAL A 1070 25.79 43.22 -17.93
CA VAL A 1070 24.85 42.13 -18.25
C VAL A 1070 25.60 40.91 -18.78
N LEU A 1071 26.57 41.08 -19.68
CA LEU A 1071 27.36 39.98 -20.24
C LEU A 1071 28.16 39.28 -19.13
N LEU A 1072 28.88 40.02 -18.30
CA LEU A 1072 29.66 39.46 -17.19
C LEU A 1072 28.80 38.67 -16.21
N LYS A 1073 27.67 39.26 -15.77
CA LYS A 1073 26.76 38.60 -14.81
C LYS A 1073 26.11 37.36 -15.43
N ARG A 1074 25.67 37.41 -16.70
CA ARG A 1074 25.11 36.24 -17.39
C ARG A 1074 26.13 35.13 -17.61
N THR A 1075 27.37 35.48 -17.98
CA THR A 1075 28.45 34.51 -18.10
C THR A 1075 28.69 33.79 -16.79
N LYS A 1076 28.68 34.51 -15.66
CA LYS A 1076 28.83 33.90 -14.33
C LYS A 1076 27.65 33.00 -13.96
N LEU A 1077 26.41 33.41 -14.25
CA LEU A 1077 25.20 32.70 -13.82
C LEU A 1077 24.84 31.51 -14.72
N LEU A 1078 24.88 31.71 -16.04
CA LEU A 1078 24.35 30.77 -17.04
C LEU A 1078 25.47 30.09 -17.86
N GLY A 1079 26.70 30.59 -17.76
CA GLY A 1079 27.81 30.17 -18.60
C GLY A 1079 27.90 30.99 -19.90
N GLU A 1080 29.06 30.90 -20.56
CA GLU A 1080 29.36 31.65 -21.78
C GLU A 1080 28.56 31.18 -23.00
N ASP A 1081 28.19 29.90 -23.04
CA ASP A 1081 27.55 29.28 -24.19
C ASP A 1081 26.02 29.44 -24.16
N HIS A 1082 25.45 29.90 -23.04
CA HIS A 1082 24.00 30.02 -22.89
C HIS A 1082 23.40 30.98 -23.95
N PRO A 1083 22.23 30.66 -24.57
CA PRO A 1083 21.63 31.50 -25.62
C PRO A 1083 21.43 32.97 -25.23
N ASP A 1084 21.07 33.23 -23.97
CA ASP A 1084 20.91 34.59 -23.44
C ASP A 1084 22.22 35.32 -23.19
N THR A 1085 23.30 34.61 -22.88
CA THR A 1085 24.66 35.18 -22.78
C THR A 1085 25.15 35.55 -24.18
N LEU A 1086 24.96 34.66 -25.16
CA LEU A 1086 25.27 34.93 -26.57
C LEU A 1086 24.43 36.08 -27.14
N ARG A 1087 23.17 36.23 -26.70
CA ARG A 1087 22.33 37.39 -27.03
C ARG A 1087 22.88 38.70 -26.45
N ALA A 1088 23.33 38.69 -25.20
CA ALA A 1088 23.96 39.86 -24.58
C ALA A 1088 25.25 40.25 -25.30
N MET A 1089 26.07 39.27 -25.66
CA MET A 1089 27.30 39.46 -26.43
C MET A 1089 27.03 40.05 -27.82
N GLY A 1090 26.01 39.55 -28.53
CA GLY A 1090 25.60 40.13 -29.83
C GLY A 1090 25.05 41.56 -29.71
N ASN A 1091 24.33 41.88 -28.64
CA ASN A 1091 23.88 43.26 -28.38
C ASN A 1091 25.07 44.20 -28.11
N LEU A 1092 26.08 43.72 -27.36
CA LEU A 1092 27.32 44.45 -27.10
C LEU A 1092 28.10 44.68 -28.40
N ALA A 1093 28.23 43.66 -29.25
CA ALA A 1093 28.87 43.77 -30.56
C ALA A 1093 28.20 44.84 -31.42
N ARG A 1094 26.86 44.87 -31.45
CA ARG A 1094 26.11 45.92 -32.14
C ARG A 1094 26.43 47.31 -31.60
N THR A 1095 26.50 47.49 -30.27
CA THR A 1095 26.85 48.79 -29.68
C THR A 1095 28.30 49.20 -29.98
N HIS A 1096 29.26 48.27 -30.04
CA HIS A 1096 30.61 48.55 -30.55
C HIS A 1096 30.58 48.99 -32.02
N SER A 1097 29.78 48.33 -32.86
CA SER A 1097 29.57 48.72 -34.26
C SER A 1097 29.01 50.14 -34.39
N GLU A 1098 28.05 50.54 -33.55
CA GLU A 1098 27.52 51.92 -33.54
C GLU A 1098 28.53 52.96 -33.02
N LEU A 1099 29.48 52.55 -32.16
CA LEU A 1099 30.61 53.38 -31.72
C LEU A 1099 31.74 53.49 -32.76
N GLY A 1100 31.65 52.77 -33.89
CA GLY A 1100 32.67 52.72 -34.94
C GLY A 1100 33.80 51.72 -34.66
N ASP A 1101 33.71 50.94 -33.58
CA ASP A 1101 34.69 49.91 -33.21
C ASP A 1101 34.35 48.57 -33.89
N PHE A 1102 34.50 48.56 -35.21
CA PHE A 1102 34.04 47.46 -36.06
C PHE A 1102 34.84 46.16 -35.90
N GLU A 1103 36.13 46.22 -35.54
CA GLU A 1103 36.92 45.00 -35.35
C GLU A 1103 36.50 44.26 -34.08
N THR A 1104 36.31 44.96 -32.94
CA THR A 1104 35.77 44.31 -31.73
C THR A 1104 34.34 43.82 -31.95
N ALA A 1105 33.50 44.57 -32.68
CA ALA A 1105 32.16 44.09 -33.05
C ALA A 1105 32.23 42.77 -33.83
N LYS A 1106 33.12 42.68 -34.82
CA LYS A 1106 33.34 41.48 -35.62
C LYS A 1106 33.87 40.31 -34.78
N GLU A 1107 34.85 40.51 -33.90
CA GLU A 1107 35.36 39.45 -33.01
C GLU A 1107 34.26 38.85 -32.14
N LEU A 1108 33.42 39.70 -31.54
CA LEU A 1108 32.29 39.27 -30.73
C LEU A 1108 31.23 38.55 -31.58
N GLU A 1109 30.91 39.04 -32.78
CA GLU A 1109 29.93 38.41 -33.68
C GLU A 1109 30.39 37.06 -34.23
N VAL A 1110 31.69 36.91 -34.54
CA VAL A 1110 32.29 35.61 -34.90
C VAL A 1110 32.13 34.63 -33.74
N THR A 1111 32.48 35.06 -32.51
CA THR A 1111 32.33 34.23 -31.31
C THR A 1111 30.88 33.81 -31.08
N VAL A 1112 29.93 34.75 -31.24
CA VAL A 1112 28.48 34.46 -31.12
C VAL A 1112 28.04 33.46 -32.17
N LEU A 1113 28.48 33.62 -33.43
CA LEU A 1113 28.11 32.73 -34.52
C LEU A 1113 28.65 31.32 -34.28
N GLU A 1114 29.94 31.17 -33.97
CA GLU A 1114 30.57 29.88 -33.70
C GLU A 1114 29.89 29.13 -32.55
N LYS A 1115 29.68 29.81 -31.42
CA LYS A 1115 29.03 29.22 -30.24
C LYS A 1115 27.56 28.86 -30.50
N ARG A 1116 26.80 29.71 -31.21
CA ARG A 1116 25.40 29.39 -31.59
C ARG A 1116 25.31 28.23 -32.55
N THR A 1117 26.20 28.14 -33.54
CA THR A 1117 26.27 27.02 -34.48
C THR A 1117 26.51 25.72 -33.72
N LYS A 1118 27.44 25.71 -32.75
CA LYS A 1118 27.71 24.53 -31.92
C LYS A 1118 26.51 24.14 -31.03
N LEU A 1119 25.82 25.11 -30.43
CA LEU A 1119 24.74 24.86 -29.48
C LEU A 1119 23.39 24.52 -30.13
N LEU A 1120 23.00 25.28 -31.16
CA LEU A 1120 21.66 25.28 -31.74
C LEU A 1120 21.63 24.72 -33.17
N GLY A 1121 22.79 24.54 -33.79
CA GLY A 1121 22.92 24.19 -35.20
C GLY A 1121 22.94 25.42 -36.12
N GLU A 1122 23.40 25.20 -37.36
CA GLU A 1122 23.53 26.25 -38.37
C GLU A 1122 22.19 26.81 -38.84
N ASP A 1123 21.14 25.98 -38.83
CA ASP A 1123 19.85 26.34 -39.41
C ASP A 1123 18.93 27.05 -38.41
N HIS A 1124 19.32 27.13 -37.13
CA HIS A 1124 18.50 27.76 -36.09
C HIS A 1124 18.27 29.26 -36.37
N PRO A 1125 17.06 29.83 -36.16
CA PRO A 1125 16.76 31.23 -36.47
C PRO A 1125 17.72 32.23 -35.83
N GLY A 1126 18.14 31.96 -34.60
CA GLY A 1126 19.11 32.76 -33.86
C GLY A 1126 20.55 32.67 -34.42
N THR A 1127 20.95 31.54 -35.00
CA THR A 1127 22.25 31.37 -35.66
C THR A 1127 22.26 32.15 -36.98
N LEU A 1128 21.19 32.01 -37.76
CA LEU A 1128 20.98 32.76 -39.01
C LEU A 1128 20.92 34.29 -38.76
N MET A 1129 20.38 34.72 -37.62
CA MET A 1129 20.42 36.13 -37.21
C MET A 1129 21.85 36.60 -36.89
N ALA A 1130 22.65 35.78 -36.21
CA ALA A 1130 24.04 36.11 -35.94
C ALA A 1130 24.87 36.19 -37.24
N MET A 1131 24.63 35.29 -38.20
CA MET A 1131 25.23 35.36 -39.54
C MET A 1131 24.90 36.67 -40.25
N GLY A 1132 23.62 37.09 -40.22
CA GLY A 1132 23.20 38.34 -40.83
C GLY A 1132 23.79 39.59 -40.16
N ASN A 1133 23.94 39.58 -38.83
CA ASN A 1133 24.60 40.68 -38.11
C ASN A 1133 26.09 40.77 -38.48
N LEU A 1134 26.80 39.63 -38.49
CA LEU A 1134 28.20 39.54 -38.90
C LEU A 1134 28.41 40.04 -40.34
N ALA A 1135 27.50 39.67 -41.25
CA ALA A 1135 27.52 40.20 -42.62
C ALA A 1135 27.32 41.71 -42.67
N GLY A 1136 26.42 42.25 -41.84
CA GLY A 1136 26.23 43.68 -41.66
C GLY A 1136 27.51 44.40 -41.19
N THR A 1137 28.24 43.82 -40.24
CA THR A 1137 29.53 44.37 -39.77
C THR A 1137 30.61 44.29 -40.85
N HIS A 1138 30.71 43.20 -41.60
CA HIS A 1138 31.58 43.12 -42.78
C HIS A 1138 31.25 44.19 -43.83
N SER A 1139 29.96 44.45 -44.05
CA SER A 1139 29.49 45.52 -44.95
C SER A 1139 29.88 46.91 -44.44
N LYS A 1140 29.87 47.15 -43.12
CA LYS A 1140 30.35 48.42 -42.52
C LYS A 1140 31.89 48.56 -42.60
N LEU A 1141 32.63 47.44 -42.56
CA LEU A 1141 34.07 47.39 -42.80
C LEU A 1141 34.47 47.53 -44.28
N GLY A 1142 33.50 47.54 -45.20
CA GLY A 1142 33.74 47.59 -46.66
C GLY A 1142 34.08 46.24 -47.31
N ASP A 1143 34.06 45.14 -46.56
CA ASP A 1143 34.26 43.77 -47.07
C ASP A 1143 32.94 43.21 -47.61
N PHE A 1144 32.44 43.81 -48.69
CA PHE A 1144 31.14 43.45 -49.29
C PHE A 1144 31.12 42.04 -49.88
N ALA A 1145 32.28 41.48 -50.24
CA ALA A 1145 32.41 40.12 -50.75
C ALA A 1145 32.08 39.09 -49.66
N LYS A 1146 32.66 39.23 -48.45
CA LYS A 1146 32.30 38.36 -47.32
C LYS A 1146 30.90 38.60 -46.80
N ALA A 1147 30.43 39.85 -46.80
CA ALA A 1147 29.04 40.15 -46.46
C ALA A 1147 28.07 39.37 -47.38
N LYS A 1148 28.33 39.35 -48.68
CA LYS A 1148 27.54 38.58 -49.65
C LYS A 1148 27.64 37.06 -49.44
N GLU A 1149 28.83 36.54 -49.15
CA GLU A 1149 29.04 35.11 -48.88
C GLU A 1149 28.15 34.62 -47.73
N LEU A 1150 28.13 35.37 -46.62
CA LEU A 1150 27.27 35.09 -45.48
C LEU A 1150 25.79 35.28 -45.80
N GLU A 1151 25.42 36.36 -46.50
CA GLU A 1151 24.03 36.71 -46.81
C GLU A 1151 23.37 35.86 -47.89
N VAL A 1152 24.10 35.19 -48.78
CA VAL A 1152 23.49 34.31 -49.80
C VAL A 1152 22.81 33.11 -49.15
N THR A 1153 23.42 32.55 -48.10
CA THR A 1153 22.93 31.31 -47.47
C THR A 1153 21.77 31.55 -46.49
N VAL A 1154 21.70 32.74 -45.88
CA VAL A 1154 20.72 33.05 -44.83
C VAL A 1154 19.26 33.05 -45.34
N PRO A 1155 18.89 33.72 -46.44
CA PRO A 1155 17.53 33.70 -46.99
C PRO A 1155 17.08 32.31 -47.42
N GLU A 1156 17.97 31.50 -48.00
CA GLU A 1156 17.66 30.14 -48.43
C GLU A 1156 17.33 29.25 -47.23
N LYS A 1157 18.18 29.27 -46.19
CA LYS A 1157 17.95 28.51 -44.95
C LYS A 1157 16.69 28.99 -44.21
N ARG A 1158 16.47 30.31 -44.12
CA ARG A 1158 15.23 30.87 -43.52
C ARG A 1158 13.97 30.51 -44.30
N THR A 1159 14.06 30.48 -45.63
CA THR A 1159 12.95 30.05 -46.49
C THR A 1159 12.53 28.61 -46.19
N LYS A 1160 13.50 27.69 -46.05
CA LYS A 1160 13.22 26.30 -45.69
C LYS A 1160 12.61 26.16 -44.29
N LEU A 1161 13.06 26.97 -43.33
CA LEU A 1161 12.64 26.86 -41.94
C LEU A 1161 11.32 27.57 -41.61
N LEU A 1162 11.17 28.81 -42.07
CA LEU A 1162 10.08 29.73 -41.69
C LEU A 1162 9.10 29.99 -42.84
N GLY A 1163 9.46 29.59 -44.06
CA GLY A 1163 8.74 29.93 -45.28
C GLY A 1163 9.21 31.23 -45.92
N GLU A 1164 8.90 31.37 -47.21
CA GLU A 1164 9.31 32.52 -48.03
C GLU A 1164 8.65 33.85 -47.63
N ASN A 1165 7.51 33.79 -46.94
CA ASN A 1165 6.73 34.96 -46.56
C ASN A 1165 7.05 35.44 -45.14
N HIS A 1166 7.92 34.75 -44.39
CA HIS A 1166 8.22 35.14 -43.02
C HIS A 1166 8.94 36.51 -42.96
N PRO A 1167 8.62 37.42 -42.02
CA PRO A 1167 9.24 38.74 -41.94
C PRO A 1167 10.77 38.70 -41.89
N ASP A 1168 11.33 37.75 -41.14
CA ASP A 1168 12.78 37.55 -41.02
C ASP A 1168 13.41 37.01 -42.31
N THR A 1169 12.70 36.19 -43.09
CA THR A 1169 13.17 35.76 -44.43
C THR A 1169 13.25 36.96 -45.36
N LEU A 1170 12.19 37.78 -45.37
CA LEU A 1170 12.12 39.00 -46.18
C LEU A 1170 13.16 40.05 -45.75
N LEU A 1171 13.48 40.13 -44.45
CA LEU A 1171 14.57 40.97 -43.95
C LEU A 1171 15.93 40.50 -44.47
N ALA A 1172 16.20 39.20 -44.40
CA ALA A 1172 17.46 38.65 -44.92
C ALA A 1172 17.60 38.86 -46.43
N MET A 1173 16.52 38.66 -47.20
CA MET A 1173 16.49 38.99 -48.64
C MET A 1173 16.75 40.48 -48.90
N GLY A 1174 16.18 41.36 -48.08
CA GLY A 1174 16.41 42.81 -48.17
C GLY A 1174 17.85 43.22 -47.87
N ASN A 1175 18.48 42.60 -46.88
CA ASN A 1175 19.90 42.82 -46.56
C ASN A 1175 20.80 42.35 -47.71
N LEU A 1176 20.56 41.15 -48.24
CA LEU A 1176 21.26 40.64 -49.42
C LEU A 1176 21.12 41.59 -50.62
N ALA A 1177 19.92 42.12 -50.85
CA ALA A 1177 19.68 43.11 -51.90
C ALA A 1177 20.46 44.40 -51.69
N ALA A 1178 20.54 44.89 -50.44
CA ALA A 1178 21.35 46.06 -50.10
C ALA A 1178 22.83 45.82 -50.35
N THR A 1179 23.36 44.63 -50.04
CA THR A 1179 24.76 44.26 -50.33
C THR A 1179 25.03 44.15 -51.84
N HIS A 1180 24.10 43.58 -52.63
CA HIS A 1180 24.19 43.62 -54.09
C HIS A 1180 24.23 45.05 -54.63
N SER A 1181 23.41 45.96 -54.08
CA SER A 1181 23.43 47.37 -54.44
C SER A 1181 24.79 48.03 -54.13
N LYS A 1182 25.41 47.72 -52.98
CA LYS A 1182 26.75 48.23 -52.62
C LYS A 1182 27.87 47.65 -53.50
N LEU A 1183 27.67 46.45 -54.05
CA LEU A 1183 28.56 45.82 -55.03
C LEU A 1183 28.34 46.32 -56.47
N GLY A 1184 27.37 47.22 -56.70
CA GLY A 1184 27.03 47.76 -58.02
C GLY A 1184 26.12 46.86 -58.87
N ASP A 1185 25.62 45.76 -58.33
CA ASP A 1185 24.67 44.85 -58.99
C ASP A 1185 23.22 45.31 -58.73
N PHE A 1186 22.89 46.49 -59.25
CA PHE A 1186 21.59 47.14 -59.02
C PHE A 1186 20.42 46.36 -59.62
N ALA A 1187 20.66 45.57 -60.68
CA ALA A 1187 19.64 44.74 -61.31
C ALA A 1187 19.16 43.63 -60.36
N LYS A 1188 20.10 42.90 -59.74
CA LYS A 1188 19.75 41.86 -58.76
C LYS A 1188 19.20 42.45 -57.46
N ALA A 1189 19.73 43.60 -57.03
CA ALA A 1189 19.19 44.33 -55.88
C ALA A 1189 17.71 44.70 -56.07
N LYS A 1190 17.37 45.26 -57.24
CA LYS A 1190 15.99 45.60 -57.61
C LYS A 1190 15.07 44.37 -57.64
N GLU A 1191 15.49 43.27 -58.26
CA GLU A 1191 14.71 42.02 -58.32
C GLU A 1191 14.31 41.51 -56.91
N LEU A 1192 15.29 41.46 -56.01
CA LEU A 1192 15.07 41.04 -54.62
C LEU A 1192 14.20 42.04 -53.86
N GLN A 1193 14.42 43.35 -54.01
CA GLN A 1193 13.65 44.39 -53.33
C GLN A 1193 12.19 44.44 -53.79
N VAL A 1194 11.91 44.25 -55.08
CA VAL A 1194 10.53 44.13 -55.59
C VAL A 1194 9.82 42.96 -54.92
N THR A 1195 10.49 41.80 -54.84
CA THR A 1195 9.95 40.61 -54.19
C THR A 1195 9.68 40.84 -52.70
N VAL A 1196 10.63 41.46 -51.99
CA VAL A 1196 10.51 41.80 -50.58
C VAL A 1196 9.35 42.78 -50.34
N LEU A 1197 9.23 43.82 -51.15
CA LEU A 1197 8.16 44.80 -51.05
C LEU A 1197 6.79 44.14 -51.24
N GLN A 1198 6.59 43.41 -52.34
CA GLN A 1198 5.32 42.73 -52.64
C GLN A 1198 4.90 41.78 -51.50
N LYS A 1199 5.82 40.97 -50.99
CA LYS A 1199 5.53 40.01 -49.91
C LYS A 1199 5.28 40.71 -48.58
N ARG A 1200 6.03 41.78 -48.24
CA ARG A 1200 5.82 42.57 -47.02
C ARG A 1200 4.48 43.31 -47.04
N THR A 1201 4.13 43.94 -48.16
CA THR A 1201 2.83 44.61 -48.32
C THR A 1201 1.69 43.64 -48.08
N LYS A 1202 1.77 42.42 -48.61
CA LYS A 1202 0.74 41.39 -48.40
C LYS A 1202 0.66 40.90 -46.95
N LEU A 1203 1.78 40.80 -46.25
CA LEU A 1203 1.85 40.23 -44.90
C LEU A 1203 1.55 41.25 -43.80
N LEU A 1204 2.12 42.45 -43.89
CA LEU A 1204 2.14 43.46 -42.83
C LEU A 1204 1.33 44.70 -43.18
N GLY A 1205 0.88 44.84 -44.43
CA GLY A 1205 0.26 46.06 -44.95
C GLY A 1205 1.27 47.07 -45.51
N GLU A 1206 0.75 48.06 -46.23
CA GLU A 1206 1.54 49.13 -46.86
C GLU A 1206 2.20 50.06 -45.82
N ASP A 1207 1.48 50.35 -44.73
CA ASP A 1207 1.87 51.34 -43.73
C ASP A 1207 2.85 50.79 -42.67
N HIS A 1208 3.16 49.49 -42.71
CA HIS A 1208 4.08 48.91 -41.74
C HIS A 1208 5.50 49.48 -41.94
N PRO A 1209 6.24 49.86 -40.87
CA PRO A 1209 7.58 50.49 -41.00
C PRO A 1209 8.57 49.66 -41.82
N GLY A 1210 8.49 48.33 -41.72
CA GLY A 1210 9.30 47.41 -42.52
C GLY A 1210 8.94 47.42 -44.02
N THR A 1211 7.68 47.68 -44.38
CA THR A 1211 7.24 47.82 -45.78
C THR A 1211 7.76 49.15 -46.35
N LEU A 1212 7.58 50.24 -45.62
CA LEU A 1212 8.10 51.57 -45.99
C LEU A 1212 9.63 51.57 -46.18
N MET A 1213 10.37 50.89 -45.30
CA MET A 1213 11.82 50.72 -45.45
C MET A 1213 12.17 49.96 -46.74
N ALA A 1214 11.40 48.93 -47.11
CA ALA A 1214 11.61 48.19 -48.36
C ALA A 1214 11.31 49.06 -49.59
N MET A 1215 10.28 49.92 -49.52
CA MET A 1215 9.96 50.91 -50.56
C MET A 1215 11.12 51.89 -50.75
N GLY A 1216 11.65 52.47 -49.67
CA GLY A 1216 12.80 53.39 -49.75
C GLY A 1216 14.07 52.75 -50.32
N ASN A 1217 14.33 51.48 -49.98
CA ASN A 1217 15.45 50.74 -50.58
C ASN A 1217 15.25 50.50 -52.08
N LEU A 1218 14.02 50.19 -52.50
CA LEU A 1218 13.65 50.02 -53.90
C LEU A 1218 13.75 51.34 -54.69
N THR A 1219 13.33 52.46 -54.08
CA THR A 1219 13.50 53.82 -54.62
C THR A 1219 14.97 54.07 -54.96
N ARG A 1220 15.89 53.76 -54.04
CA ARG A 1220 17.33 53.93 -54.27
C ARG A 1220 17.81 53.11 -55.47
N SER A 1221 17.45 51.82 -55.55
CA SER A 1221 17.87 51.00 -56.68
C SER A 1221 17.27 51.42 -58.02
N HIS A 1222 16.05 51.99 -58.05
CA HIS A 1222 15.50 52.60 -59.27
C HIS A 1222 16.27 53.87 -59.68
N SER A 1223 16.63 54.73 -58.73
CA SER A 1223 17.42 55.92 -58.99
C SER A 1223 18.80 55.58 -59.58
N GLU A 1224 19.49 54.59 -59.02
CA GLU A 1224 20.81 54.13 -59.51
C GLU A 1224 20.74 53.46 -60.90
N LEU A 1225 19.59 52.89 -61.27
CA LEU A 1225 19.33 52.33 -62.60
C LEU A 1225 18.82 53.37 -63.62
N GLY A 1226 18.60 54.62 -63.21
CA GLY A 1226 18.09 55.70 -64.06
C GLY A 1226 16.57 55.72 -64.27
N ASP A 1227 15.81 54.90 -63.52
CA ASP A 1227 14.33 54.87 -63.53
C ASP A 1227 13.73 55.98 -62.63
N PHE A 1228 14.05 57.25 -62.91
CA PHE A 1228 13.75 58.36 -61.99
C PHE A 1228 12.25 58.61 -61.73
N GLU A 1229 11.36 58.35 -62.69
CA GLU A 1229 9.91 58.49 -62.47
C GLU A 1229 9.39 57.52 -61.40
N LYS A 1230 9.77 56.24 -61.50
CA LYS A 1230 9.37 55.22 -60.52
C LYS A 1230 10.02 55.43 -59.16
N ALA A 1231 11.26 55.91 -59.14
CA ALA A 1231 11.92 56.30 -57.89
C ALA A 1231 11.12 57.41 -57.20
N LYS A 1232 10.74 58.45 -57.93
CA LYS A 1232 9.97 59.58 -57.41
C LYS A 1232 8.59 59.16 -56.89
N ASP A 1233 7.86 58.30 -57.61
CA ASP A 1233 6.54 57.82 -57.18
C ASP A 1233 6.61 57.05 -55.85
N LEU A 1234 7.60 56.16 -55.72
CA LEU A 1234 7.84 55.42 -54.48
C LEU A 1234 8.32 56.34 -53.35
N GLU A 1235 9.17 57.32 -53.65
CA GLU A 1235 9.69 58.29 -52.68
C GLU A 1235 8.58 59.18 -52.12
N VAL A 1236 7.67 59.68 -52.97
CA VAL A 1236 6.48 60.45 -52.53
C VAL A 1236 5.64 59.60 -51.58
N THR A 1237 5.37 58.35 -51.95
CA THR A 1237 4.57 57.45 -51.10
C THR A 1237 5.23 57.19 -49.74
N VAL A 1238 6.56 57.07 -49.68
CA VAL A 1238 7.30 56.88 -48.42
C VAL A 1238 7.34 58.16 -47.58
N LEU A 1239 7.39 59.34 -48.19
CA LEU A 1239 7.42 60.62 -47.47
C LEU A 1239 6.04 61.07 -46.96
N GLU A 1240 4.96 60.64 -47.63
CA GLU A 1240 3.58 60.92 -47.23
C GLU A 1240 3.10 60.09 -46.02
N LYS A 1241 3.75 58.96 -45.76
CA LYS A 1241 3.41 57.98 -44.71
C LYS A 1241 4.37 58.09 -43.54
#